data_AF-A0A2V2RV12-F1
#
_entry.id   AF-A0A2V2RV12-F1
#
_cell.length_a   1.000
_cell.length_b   1.000
_cell.length_c   1.000
_cell.angle_alpha   90.00
_cell.angle_beta   90.00
_cell.angle_gamma   90.00
#
_symmetry.space_group_name_H-M   'P 1'
#
loop_
_entity.id
_entity.type
_entity.pdbx_description
1 polymer ?
#
loop_
_entity_poly.entity_id
_entity_poly.type
_entity_poly.pdbx_seq_one_letter_code
_entity_poly.pdbx_strand_id
1 'polypeptide(L)'
;MIDLLQNVDCTLFRLLNRTLANPVFDWLMPKLAGNRLFLPFILVFGLALLWKGGRRARLFVVCLVLAIALTDGLVCNTIKKAVARPRPGLALADTRCLMPSTTSGSMPSNHAANWFAATMVAFVFYRRTWRVMVPLAATISLSRVYNGVHYPSDVVAGAILGAGTAVAAVWLAAVLWAWAGRKWFPIWWEQVPSVLGGARGEGRGASEPVHDREGTPTTGMKVEDRGNGSESASRFTFHVSRSEPSALDTHWLRLGYLLIGALLLFRLAYIASSTIELTHDEAYQWLWSKHLALSYYSKPPGIALIQFAGTHLWGDTQFGVRFFSPVFAAILSFVMIRFLAREVGACQGFILLLIVAAVPLLNIGTILMTIDPPLVLCWTLAMVSGWRALQADGAAKHWLLSGVAAGLAFLSKYTALYLIPCFALFFLFWKPARVHLRKPGPWLALLVIAVSTLPVVIWNSQNGWITVHHVSDNAAISEKWNPKTLEFLGIEAAVLNPVFFVGAVWAMIAFWKRSARVAPAPGMTAADNRSRRDAWPTFALCLFFFCMSAPVFLGHLLYTLHSRVQPNWIAPAVVPMFCLMVTYWGNQGSGFRVQDLVVNRLLVLGLILGIGVSALMHEPKLIAKLAGHPLPGEMDPLRRALAWKESSALVEEARQNLLPEGKPVFIIADHYGMAGEFTFYLPEAKKAVAIRNPQSAIRNSALPLVYCATPTQPNNQLYFWPEYRYHGVRTGENAIYVTELGPFPLESGWPRKWLNGEPISYASPPETIPTPPQLLREFESVTDLGMRDVKLGGRVYRRLQLFECRNLR
;
A
#
# COMPACT_ATOMS: atom_id res chain seq x y z
N MET A 1 34.06 33.67 21.34
CA MET A 1 34.38 32.61 20.35
C MET A 1 33.25 32.42 19.35
N ILE A 2 32.00 32.25 19.78
CA ILE A 2 30.83 32.08 18.89
C ILE A 2 30.63 33.32 17.99
N ASP A 3 30.71 34.53 18.55
CA ASP A 3 30.55 35.76 17.77
C ASP A 3 31.65 35.95 16.71
N LEU A 4 32.88 35.52 17.02
CA LEU A 4 33.99 35.52 16.08
C LEU A 4 33.70 34.59 14.88
N LEU A 5 33.24 33.37 15.15
CA LEU A 5 32.87 32.41 14.11
C LEU A 5 31.71 32.93 13.26
N GLN A 6 30.71 33.55 13.87
CA GLN A 6 29.58 34.15 13.16
C GLN A 6 30.00 35.33 12.29
N ASN A 7 30.91 36.18 12.78
CA ASN A 7 31.45 37.30 12.00
C ASN A 7 32.27 36.82 10.81
N VAL A 8 33.12 35.81 10.98
CA VAL A 8 33.88 35.20 9.88
C VAL A 8 32.94 34.60 8.83
N ASP A 9 31.93 33.84 9.26
CA ASP A 9 30.98 33.18 8.38
C ASP A 9 30.12 34.19 7.58
N CYS A 10 29.68 35.28 8.23
CA CYS A 10 28.99 36.39 7.56
C CYS A 10 29.90 37.16 6.60
N THR A 11 31.18 37.33 6.93
CA THR A 11 32.16 38.03 6.07
C THR A 11 32.43 37.23 4.80
N LEU A 12 32.70 35.93 4.97
CA LEU A 12 32.89 35.00 3.85
C LEU A 12 31.62 34.87 3.01
N PHE A 13 30.45 34.85 3.65
CA PHE A 13 29.17 34.88 2.94
C PHE A 13 29.05 36.12 2.04
N ARG A 14 29.29 37.33 2.58
CA ARG A 14 29.20 38.59 1.82
C ARG A 14 30.21 38.64 0.68
N LEU A 15 31.43 38.15 0.88
CA LEU A 15 32.45 38.04 -0.16
C LEU A 15 31.94 37.20 -1.35
N LEU A 16 31.38 36.02 -1.06
CA LEU A 16 30.92 35.10 -2.10
C LEU A 16 29.60 35.54 -2.75
N ASN A 17 28.66 36.09 -1.98
CA ASN A 17 27.33 36.47 -2.46
C ASN A 17 27.32 37.84 -3.15
N ARG A 18 28.17 38.79 -2.74
CA ARG A 18 28.19 40.16 -3.30
C ARG A 18 29.41 40.44 -4.16
N THR A 19 30.61 40.15 -3.69
CA THR A 19 31.85 40.56 -4.39
C THR A 19 32.11 39.75 -5.65
N LEU A 20 31.79 38.45 -5.66
CA LEU A 20 31.96 37.60 -6.84
C LEU A 20 30.84 37.73 -7.87
N ALA A 21 29.89 38.63 -7.64
CA ALA A 21 28.65 38.61 -8.38
C ALA A 21 28.77 39.22 -9.77
N ASN A 22 28.29 38.50 -10.79
CA ASN A 22 28.34 38.91 -12.18
C ASN A 22 27.24 38.23 -13.01
N PRO A 23 26.89 38.76 -14.21
CA PRO A 23 25.78 38.24 -15.01
C PRO A 23 25.91 36.75 -15.39
N VAL A 24 27.13 36.25 -15.60
CA VAL A 24 27.37 34.85 -15.96
C VAL A 24 27.06 33.93 -14.78
N PHE A 25 27.58 34.26 -13.60
CA PHE A 25 27.32 33.48 -12.38
C PHE A 25 25.88 33.62 -11.89
N ASP A 26 25.25 34.77 -12.06
CA ASP A 26 23.83 34.97 -11.75
C ASP A 26 22.92 34.06 -12.60
N TRP A 27 23.32 33.75 -13.84
CA TRP A 27 22.62 32.79 -14.68
C TRP A 27 22.98 31.32 -14.39
N LEU A 28 24.26 31.05 -14.08
CA LEU A 28 24.78 29.68 -13.94
C LEU A 28 24.53 29.07 -12.56
N MET A 29 24.78 29.82 -11.49
CA MET A 29 24.75 29.30 -10.11
C MET A 29 23.36 28.80 -9.66
N PRO A 30 22.23 29.43 -10.04
CA PRO A 30 20.91 28.87 -9.75
C PRO A 30 20.66 27.52 -10.44
N LYS A 31 21.18 27.33 -11.66
CA LYS A 31 21.04 26.07 -12.41
C LYS A 31 21.87 24.94 -11.80
N LEU A 32 23.10 25.24 -11.40
CA LEU A 32 23.99 24.30 -10.71
C LEU A 32 23.47 23.93 -9.30
N ALA A 33 22.76 24.84 -8.64
CA ALA A 33 22.15 24.59 -7.34
C ALA A 33 20.85 23.77 -7.40
N GLY A 34 20.26 23.61 -8.60
CA GLY A 34 18.95 23.00 -8.81
C GLY A 34 18.99 21.51 -9.13
N ASN A 35 18.21 20.70 -8.41
CA ASN A 35 18.06 19.27 -8.69
C ASN A 35 17.51 18.97 -10.10
N ARG A 36 16.80 19.93 -10.73
CA ARG A 36 16.19 19.76 -12.05
C ARG A 36 17.21 19.46 -13.16
N LEU A 37 18.41 20.03 -13.07
CA LEU A 37 19.46 19.79 -14.07
C LEU A 37 20.02 18.37 -13.95
N PHE A 38 20.36 17.94 -12.73
CA PHE A 38 21.10 16.70 -12.52
C PHE A 38 20.23 15.45 -12.39
N LEU A 39 19.01 15.57 -11.87
CA LEU A 39 18.16 14.42 -11.55
C LEU A 39 17.90 13.50 -12.76
N PRO A 40 17.56 14.01 -13.97
CA PRO A 40 17.38 13.14 -15.14
C PRO A 40 18.65 12.35 -15.50
N PHE A 41 19.82 13.00 -15.50
CA PHE A 41 21.09 12.33 -15.80
C PHE A 41 21.47 11.30 -14.74
N ILE A 42 21.26 11.61 -13.45
CA ILE A 42 21.49 10.67 -12.35
C ILE A 42 20.59 9.45 -12.48
N LEU A 43 19.31 9.64 -12.80
CA LEU A 43 18.36 8.54 -12.98
C LEU A 43 18.73 7.66 -14.18
N VAL A 44 19.01 8.27 -15.34
CA VAL A 44 19.42 7.54 -16.55
C VAL A 44 20.72 6.77 -16.30
N PHE A 45 21.73 7.42 -15.69
CA PHE A 45 23.00 6.78 -15.39
C PHE A 45 22.85 5.66 -14.35
N GLY A 46 22.08 5.89 -13.28
CA GLY A 46 21.78 4.88 -12.27
C GLY A 46 21.07 3.66 -12.85
N LEU A 47 20.05 3.88 -13.71
CA LEU A 47 19.36 2.79 -14.41
C LEU A 47 20.28 2.04 -15.37
N ALA A 48 21.16 2.74 -16.10
CA ALA A 48 22.16 2.11 -16.96
C ALA A 48 23.14 1.24 -16.16
N LEU A 49 23.60 1.71 -14.99
CA LEU A 49 24.45 0.94 -14.08
C LEU A 49 23.73 -0.28 -13.52
N LEU A 50 22.45 -0.17 -13.14
CA LEU A 50 21.65 -1.30 -12.67
C LEU A 50 21.46 -2.34 -13.78
N TRP A 51 21.22 -1.89 -15.01
CA TRP A 51 20.96 -2.76 -16.15
C TRP A 51 22.23 -3.46 -16.65
N LYS A 52 23.30 -2.70 -16.95
CA LYS A 52 24.51 -3.18 -17.64
C LYS A 52 25.80 -3.13 -16.82
N GLY A 53 25.82 -2.48 -15.65
CA GLY A 53 27.06 -2.23 -14.90
C GLY A 53 27.63 -3.41 -14.09
N GLY A 54 27.01 -4.60 -14.16
CA GLY A 54 27.43 -5.78 -13.40
C GLY A 54 27.22 -5.64 -11.89
N ARG A 55 27.72 -6.62 -11.11
CA ARG A 55 27.48 -6.68 -9.65
C ARG A 55 28.02 -5.47 -8.89
N ARG A 56 29.25 -5.04 -9.22
CA ARG A 56 29.92 -3.92 -8.54
C ARG A 56 29.17 -2.60 -8.73
N ALA A 57 28.68 -2.31 -9.95
CA ALA A 57 27.91 -1.10 -10.18
C ALA A 57 26.53 -1.14 -9.51
N ARG A 58 25.88 -2.31 -9.47
CA ARG A 58 24.61 -2.47 -8.74
C ARG A 58 24.79 -2.22 -7.24
N LEU A 59 25.83 -2.77 -6.63
CA LEU A 59 26.18 -2.50 -5.23
C LEU A 59 26.49 -1.03 -4.98
N PHE A 60 27.21 -0.38 -5.91
CA PHE A 60 27.44 1.06 -5.86
C PHE A 60 26.12 1.84 -5.83
N VAL A 61 25.19 1.57 -6.73
CA VAL A 61 23.89 2.26 -6.78
C VAL A 61 23.09 2.02 -5.50
N VAL A 62 23.03 0.78 -5.00
CA VAL A 62 22.32 0.46 -3.75
C VAL A 62 22.93 1.21 -2.56
N CYS A 63 24.25 1.17 -2.41
CA CYS A 63 24.96 1.88 -1.34
C CYS A 63 24.78 3.40 -1.45
N LEU A 64 24.76 3.93 -2.68
CA LEU A 64 24.53 5.35 -2.93
C LEU A 64 23.14 5.78 -2.47
N VAL A 65 22.10 5.03 -2.86
CA VAL A 65 20.71 5.33 -2.46
C VAL A 65 20.56 5.24 -0.93
N LEU A 66 21.11 4.19 -0.31
CA LEU A 66 21.06 4.03 1.15
C LEU A 66 21.81 5.13 1.88
N ALA A 67 23.01 5.51 1.39
CA ALA A 67 23.79 6.58 1.98
C ALA A 67 23.04 7.92 1.90
N ILE A 68 22.53 8.30 0.71
CA ILE A 68 21.78 9.55 0.56
C ILE A 68 20.51 9.55 1.43
N ALA A 69 19.78 8.43 1.48
CA ALA A 69 18.58 8.32 2.31
C ALA A 69 18.90 8.49 3.81
N LEU A 70 20.01 7.91 4.29
CA LEU A 70 20.48 8.05 5.66
C LEU A 70 20.96 9.47 5.96
N THR A 71 21.79 10.04 5.08
CA THR A 71 22.35 11.38 5.22
C THR A 71 21.25 12.44 5.23
N ASP A 72 20.42 12.49 4.20
CA ASP A 72 19.40 13.54 4.02
C ASP A 72 18.22 13.31 4.97
N GLY A 73 17.67 12.09 4.92
CA GLY A 73 16.43 11.72 5.60
C GLY A 73 16.54 11.71 7.11
N LEU A 74 17.61 11.10 7.64
CA LEU A 74 17.80 10.93 9.08
C LEU A 74 18.71 12.00 9.68
N VAL A 75 19.95 12.11 9.20
CA VAL A 75 20.98 12.92 9.88
C VAL A 75 20.76 14.42 9.68
N CYS A 76 20.74 14.89 8.43
CA CYS A 76 20.64 16.31 8.12
C CYS A 76 19.29 16.90 8.59
N ASN A 77 18.18 16.21 8.36
CA ASN A 77 16.87 16.70 8.80
C ASN A 77 16.73 16.76 10.33
N THR A 78 17.32 15.82 11.07
CA THR A 78 17.30 15.85 12.54
C THR A 78 18.13 17.01 13.07
N ILE A 79 19.36 17.16 12.59
CA ILE A 79 20.25 18.27 13.00
C ILE A 79 19.62 19.62 12.62
N LYS A 80 19.00 19.72 11.45
CA LYS A 80 18.35 20.96 10.99
C LYS A 80 17.22 21.41 11.90
N LYS A 81 16.41 20.46 12.40
CA LYS A 81 15.36 20.75 13.39
C LYS A 81 15.94 21.12 14.75
N ALA A 82 17.04 20.51 15.16
CA ALA A 82 17.69 20.78 16.44
C ALA A 82 18.41 22.14 16.47
N VAL A 83 19.13 22.49 15.39
CA VAL A 83 19.90 23.74 15.31
C VAL A 83 19.02 24.93 14.95
N ALA A 84 17.99 24.73 14.13
CA ALA A 84 17.00 25.75 13.74
C ALA A 84 17.59 27.10 13.27
N ARG A 85 18.81 27.10 12.72
CA ARG A 85 19.52 28.32 12.30
C ARG A 85 18.75 29.05 11.18
N PRO A 86 18.48 30.36 11.30
CA PRO A 86 17.88 31.15 10.22
C PRO A 86 18.75 31.18 8.96
N ARG A 87 18.13 31.25 7.79
CA ARG A 87 18.86 31.36 6.50
C ARG A 87 19.41 32.78 6.28
N PRO A 88 20.51 32.94 5.52
CA PRO A 88 21.07 34.27 5.23
C PRO A 88 20.03 35.24 4.66
N GLY A 89 19.23 34.80 3.69
CA GLY A 89 18.17 35.62 3.09
C GLY A 89 17.03 36.05 4.03
N LEU A 90 16.92 35.47 5.23
CA LEU A 90 15.96 35.90 6.26
C LEU A 90 16.62 36.71 7.38
N ALA A 91 17.91 36.48 7.65
CA ALA A 91 18.63 37.08 8.77
C ALA A 91 19.46 38.31 8.41
N LEU A 92 19.89 38.44 7.15
CA LEU A 92 20.76 39.50 6.66
C LEU A 92 20.05 40.31 5.57
N ALA A 93 19.74 41.57 5.87
CA ALA A 93 19.03 42.49 4.96
C ALA A 93 19.79 42.76 3.65
N ASP A 94 21.11 42.61 3.64
CA ASP A 94 21.98 42.87 2.49
C ASP A 94 22.20 41.66 1.57
N THR A 95 21.44 40.57 1.77
CA THR A 95 21.59 39.33 1.00
C THR A 95 21.01 39.42 -0.42
N ARG A 96 21.79 39.01 -1.42
CA ARG A 96 21.29 38.76 -2.77
C ARG A 96 20.69 37.36 -2.87
N CYS A 97 19.36 37.25 -2.81
CA CYS A 97 18.64 35.99 -2.99
C CYS A 97 18.32 35.74 -4.46
N LEU A 98 19.08 34.85 -5.10
CA LEU A 98 18.79 34.39 -6.47
C LEU A 98 17.84 33.20 -6.53
N MET A 99 17.50 32.64 -5.37
CA MET A 99 16.54 31.56 -5.20
C MET A 99 15.61 31.85 -4.01
N PRO A 100 14.38 31.31 -4.02
CA PRO A 100 13.46 31.47 -2.89
C PRO A 100 14.07 30.93 -1.59
N SER A 101 14.12 31.77 -0.56
CA SER A 101 14.50 31.34 0.79
C SER A 101 13.33 30.64 1.46
N THR A 102 13.54 29.45 2.01
CA THR A 102 12.52 28.71 2.76
C THR A 102 12.62 29.05 4.25
N THR A 103 11.52 28.94 4.99
CA THR A 103 11.50 29.06 6.47
C THR A 103 12.20 27.91 7.20
N SER A 104 12.64 26.85 6.49
CA SER A 104 13.41 25.76 7.08
C SER A 104 14.84 26.19 7.46
N GLY A 105 15.37 25.60 8.54
CA GLY A 105 16.72 25.89 9.04
C GLY A 105 17.82 25.76 7.98
N SER A 106 18.90 26.54 8.13
CA SER A 106 20.00 26.64 7.16
C SER A 106 21.04 25.54 7.34
N MET A 107 21.37 25.17 8.59
CA MET A 107 22.45 24.23 8.92
C MET A 107 21.91 22.81 9.18
N PRO A 108 22.53 21.75 8.64
CA PRO A 108 23.51 21.73 7.57
C PRO A 108 22.85 21.88 6.17
N SER A 109 23.66 22.13 5.14
CA SER A 109 23.21 22.13 3.74
C SER A 109 22.98 20.71 3.22
N ASN A 110 21.72 20.34 2.96
CA ASN A 110 21.36 19.01 2.43
C ASN A 110 21.96 18.78 1.03
N HIS A 111 22.06 19.81 0.19
CA HIS A 111 22.70 19.70 -1.13
C HIS A 111 24.19 19.36 -0.99
N ALA A 112 24.92 20.07 -0.12
CA ALA A 112 26.31 19.77 0.14
C ALA A 112 26.45 18.34 0.69
N ALA A 113 25.62 17.97 1.66
CA ALA A 113 25.64 16.63 2.24
C ALA A 113 25.40 15.52 1.21
N ASN A 114 24.40 15.65 0.34
CA ASN A 114 24.08 14.64 -0.67
C ASN A 114 25.19 14.50 -1.72
N TRP A 115 25.78 15.60 -2.18
CA TRP A 115 26.87 15.57 -3.16
C TRP A 115 28.17 15.02 -2.59
N PHE A 116 28.51 15.36 -1.35
CA PHE A 116 29.69 14.80 -0.68
C PHE A 116 29.47 13.34 -0.25
N ALA A 117 28.26 12.93 0.11
CA ALA A 117 27.91 11.53 0.29
C ALA A 117 28.08 10.74 -1.01
N ALA A 118 27.54 11.24 -2.12
CA ALA A 118 27.70 10.63 -3.44
C ALA A 118 29.16 10.54 -3.88
N THR A 119 29.93 11.62 -3.66
CA THR A 119 31.38 11.66 -3.92
C THR A 119 32.11 10.58 -3.14
N MET A 120 31.77 10.41 -1.86
CA MET A 120 32.41 9.43 -1.01
C MET A 120 32.08 7.99 -1.40
N VAL A 121 30.80 7.67 -1.66
CA VAL A 121 30.41 6.34 -2.15
C VAL A 121 31.09 6.05 -3.50
N ALA A 122 31.13 7.02 -4.42
CA ALA A 122 31.81 6.88 -5.70
C ALA A 122 33.31 6.65 -5.54
N PHE A 123 33.96 7.37 -4.62
CA PHE A 123 35.38 7.19 -4.31
C PHE A 123 35.68 5.78 -3.76
N VAL A 124 34.83 5.27 -2.86
CA VAL A 124 34.97 3.93 -2.28
C VAL A 124 34.87 2.85 -3.36
N PHE A 125 33.87 2.93 -4.25
CA PHE A 125 33.67 1.93 -5.30
C PHE A 125 34.61 2.11 -6.50
N TYR A 126 34.98 3.35 -6.84
CA TYR A 126 35.74 3.72 -8.03
C TYR A 126 36.71 4.86 -7.70
N ARG A 127 37.88 4.51 -7.15
CA ARG A 127 38.85 5.49 -6.61
C ARG A 127 39.17 6.67 -7.51
N ARG A 128 39.23 6.51 -8.85
CA ARG A 128 39.57 7.61 -9.76
C ARG A 128 38.49 8.70 -9.88
N THR A 129 37.27 8.46 -9.38
CA THR A 129 36.14 9.41 -9.46
C THR A 129 36.35 10.70 -8.67
N TRP A 130 37.24 10.73 -7.67
CA TRP A 130 37.50 11.93 -6.87
C TRP A 130 37.90 13.14 -7.72
N ARG A 131 38.61 12.91 -8.84
CA ARG A 131 39.06 13.95 -9.78
C ARG A 131 37.91 14.74 -10.40
N VAL A 132 36.73 14.13 -10.51
CA VAL A 132 35.54 14.76 -11.11
C VAL A 132 34.52 15.12 -10.03
N MET A 133 34.32 14.22 -9.06
CA MET A 133 33.27 14.38 -8.05
C MET A 133 33.59 15.43 -7.00
N VAL A 134 34.85 15.58 -6.56
CA VAL A 134 35.22 16.61 -5.58
C VAL A 134 35.05 18.02 -6.17
N PRO A 135 35.58 18.35 -7.37
CA PRO A 135 35.32 19.65 -7.98
C PRO A 135 33.83 19.91 -8.18
N LEU A 136 33.08 18.92 -8.69
CA LEU A 136 31.64 19.07 -8.92
C LEU A 136 30.87 19.35 -7.61
N ALA A 137 31.11 18.56 -6.56
CA ALA A 137 30.48 18.75 -5.26
C ALA A 137 30.84 20.10 -4.64
N ALA A 138 32.09 20.55 -4.81
CA ALA A 138 32.55 21.86 -4.35
C ALA A 138 31.87 23.00 -5.11
N THR A 139 31.74 22.92 -6.44
CA THR A 139 31.04 23.93 -7.25
C THR A 139 29.56 24.02 -6.88
N ILE A 140 28.90 22.87 -6.70
CA ILE A 140 27.48 22.85 -6.31
C ILE A 140 27.30 23.38 -4.88
N SER A 141 28.24 23.08 -3.99
CA SER A 141 28.24 23.60 -2.63
C SER A 141 28.46 25.11 -2.59
N LEU A 142 29.38 25.64 -3.40
CA LEU A 142 29.66 27.06 -3.55
C LEU A 142 28.45 27.81 -4.12
N SER A 143 27.74 27.23 -5.10
CA SER A 143 26.54 27.85 -5.67
C SER A 143 25.43 28.07 -4.63
N ARG A 144 25.36 27.26 -3.56
CA ARG A 144 24.42 27.46 -2.45
C ARG A 144 24.72 28.72 -1.64
N VAL A 145 26.00 29.04 -1.44
CA VAL A 145 26.41 30.27 -0.76
C VAL A 145 26.18 31.47 -1.67
N TYR A 146 26.61 31.35 -2.94
CA TYR A 146 26.44 32.40 -3.95
C TYR A 146 24.97 32.81 -4.13
N ASN A 147 24.04 31.86 -4.16
CA ASN A 147 22.61 32.15 -4.34
C ASN A 147 21.91 32.70 -3.08
N GLY A 148 22.62 32.89 -1.96
CA GLY A 148 22.08 33.52 -0.75
C GLY A 148 21.29 32.58 0.18
N VAL A 149 21.37 31.26 -0.01
CA VAL A 149 20.49 30.31 0.69
C VAL A 149 21.15 29.56 1.85
N HIS A 150 22.48 29.62 1.99
CA HIS A 150 23.26 28.98 3.05
C HIS A 150 24.53 29.77 3.38
N TYR A 151 24.99 29.69 4.62
CA TYR A 151 26.30 30.19 5.03
C TYR A 151 27.44 29.22 4.63
N PRO A 152 28.69 29.68 4.48
CA PRO A 152 29.84 28.81 4.27
C PRO A 152 29.96 27.67 5.29
N SER A 153 29.73 27.94 6.58
CA SER A 153 29.75 26.91 7.63
C SER A 153 28.64 25.85 7.48
N ASP A 154 27.46 26.22 6.97
CA ASP A 154 26.37 25.27 6.68
C ASP A 154 26.79 24.25 5.61
N VAL A 155 27.57 24.72 4.64
CA VAL A 155 28.10 23.92 3.53
C VAL A 155 29.22 23.00 4.01
N VAL A 156 30.16 23.51 4.81
CA VAL A 156 31.23 22.69 5.40
C VAL A 156 30.65 21.61 6.31
N ALA A 157 29.69 21.96 7.17
CA ALA A 157 29.00 20.99 8.02
C ALA A 157 28.26 19.94 7.18
N GLY A 158 27.57 20.36 6.12
CA GLY A 158 26.95 19.46 5.16
C GLY A 158 27.95 18.50 4.52
N ALA A 159 29.08 19.01 4.02
CA ALA A 159 30.12 18.20 3.39
C ALA A 159 30.71 17.14 4.34
N ILE A 160 31.05 17.52 5.57
CA ILE A 160 31.59 16.63 6.60
C ILE A 160 30.58 15.54 6.95
N LEU A 161 29.33 15.94 7.24
CA LEU A 161 28.26 14.99 7.58
C LEU A 161 27.97 14.05 6.41
N GLY A 162 27.88 14.57 5.19
CA GLY A 162 27.62 13.76 3.99
C GLY A 162 28.70 12.72 3.74
N ALA A 163 29.97 13.14 3.72
CA ALA A 163 31.09 12.23 3.55
C ALA A 163 31.18 11.21 4.69
N GLY A 164 31.08 11.66 5.95
CA GLY A 164 31.18 10.79 7.13
C GLY A 164 30.05 9.75 7.19
N THR A 165 28.81 10.18 6.97
CA THR A 165 27.65 9.26 6.94
C THR A 165 27.72 8.26 5.80
N ALA A 166 28.23 8.66 4.63
CA ALA A 166 28.45 7.74 3.52
C ALA A 166 29.50 6.67 3.85
N VAL A 167 30.64 7.04 4.43
CA VAL A 167 31.66 6.06 4.89
C VAL A 167 31.03 5.11 5.90
N ALA A 168 30.35 5.65 6.92
CA ALA A 168 29.71 4.85 7.96
C ALA A 168 28.67 3.89 7.38
N ALA A 169 27.83 4.35 6.44
CA ALA A 169 26.81 3.52 5.79
C ALA A 169 27.42 2.38 4.99
N VAL A 170 28.45 2.64 4.18
CA VAL A 170 29.10 1.60 3.38
C VAL A 170 29.88 0.64 4.26
N TRP A 171 30.58 1.13 5.29
CA TRP A 171 31.28 0.29 6.26
C TRP A 171 30.31 -0.60 7.03
N LEU A 172 29.21 -0.04 7.53
CA LEU A 172 28.17 -0.80 8.21
C LEU A 172 27.56 -1.86 7.29
N ALA A 173 27.25 -1.51 6.04
CA ALA A 173 26.77 -2.47 5.05
C ALA A 173 27.79 -3.60 4.81
N ALA A 174 29.08 -3.29 4.76
CA ALA A 174 30.14 -4.29 4.60
C ALA A 174 30.27 -5.21 5.82
N VAL A 175 30.22 -4.66 7.04
CA VAL A 175 30.28 -5.44 8.30
C VAL A 175 29.04 -6.32 8.46
N LEU A 176 27.85 -5.76 8.24
CA LEU A 176 26.60 -6.50 8.29
C LEU A 176 26.58 -7.60 7.25
N TRP A 177 27.03 -7.34 6.03
CA TRP A 177 27.13 -8.37 5.00
C TRP A 177 28.17 -9.43 5.34
N ALA A 178 29.32 -9.06 5.95
CA ALA A 178 30.32 -10.02 6.40
C ALA A 178 29.78 -11.02 7.43
N TRP A 179 28.95 -10.54 8.34
CA TRP A 179 28.34 -11.38 9.36
C TRP A 179 27.09 -12.11 8.84
N ALA A 180 26.12 -11.37 8.31
CA ALA A 180 24.84 -11.91 7.85
C ALA A 180 24.99 -12.73 6.56
N GLY A 181 25.85 -12.31 5.63
CA GLY A 181 26.12 -13.06 4.41
C GLY A 181 26.65 -14.46 4.73
N ARG A 182 27.68 -14.56 5.58
CA ARG A 182 28.23 -15.86 6.01
C ARG A 182 27.22 -16.73 6.74
N LYS A 183 26.48 -16.15 7.70
CA LYS A 183 25.58 -16.90 8.58
C LYS A 183 24.23 -17.24 7.93
N TRP A 184 23.66 -16.29 7.20
CA TRP A 184 22.28 -16.34 6.70
C TRP A 184 22.20 -16.55 5.18
N PHE A 185 23.27 -16.25 4.43
CA PHE A 185 23.27 -16.35 2.97
C PHE A 185 24.57 -16.97 2.39
N PRO A 186 25.06 -18.13 2.87
CA PRO A 186 26.37 -18.71 2.50
C PRO A 186 26.63 -18.79 0.98
N ILE A 187 25.70 -19.34 0.19
CA ILE A 187 25.78 -19.39 -1.29
C ILE A 187 25.97 -18.00 -1.93
N TRP A 188 25.27 -16.97 -1.45
CA TRP A 188 25.39 -15.62 -2.01
C TRP A 188 26.65 -14.92 -1.53
N TRP A 189 27.07 -15.22 -0.30
CA TRP A 189 28.33 -14.76 0.26
C TRP A 189 29.53 -15.30 -0.52
N GLU A 190 29.53 -16.56 -0.94
CA GLU A 190 30.58 -17.12 -1.81
C GLU A 190 30.70 -16.34 -3.13
N GLN A 191 29.57 -15.91 -3.70
CA GLN A 191 29.56 -15.14 -4.94
C GLN A 191 29.95 -13.66 -4.75
N VAL A 192 29.73 -13.12 -3.56
CA VAL A 192 30.00 -11.72 -3.19
C VAL A 192 30.55 -11.68 -1.76
N PRO A 193 31.82 -12.03 -1.52
CA PRO A 193 32.40 -12.09 -0.17
C PRO A 193 32.74 -10.70 0.39
N SER A 194 32.54 -9.63 -0.35
CA SER A 194 32.75 -8.27 0.13
C SER A 194 31.90 -7.27 -0.65
N VAL A 195 31.31 -6.32 0.07
CA VAL A 195 30.64 -5.15 -0.54
C VAL A 195 31.66 -4.19 -1.16
N LEU A 196 32.88 -4.16 -0.61
CA LEU A 196 33.92 -3.15 -0.88
C LEU A 196 34.99 -3.58 -1.91
N GLY A 197 35.06 -4.86 -2.29
CA GLY A 197 36.22 -5.41 -3.02
C GLY A 197 35.85 -6.42 -4.10
N GLY A 198 36.43 -6.24 -5.30
CA GLY A 198 36.16 -7.02 -6.51
C GLY A 198 36.83 -8.39 -6.53
N ALA A 199 36.47 -9.17 -7.56
CA ALA A 199 37.12 -10.41 -7.94
C ALA A 199 38.66 -10.29 -7.89
N ARG A 200 39.26 -10.75 -6.80
CA ARG A 200 40.61 -11.32 -6.82
C ARG A 200 40.39 -12.81 -6.97
N GLY A 201 40.33 -13.29 -8.22
CA GLY A 201 40.09 -14.72 -8.48
C GLY A 201 39.68 -15.09 -9.91
N GLU A 202 39.46 -14.15 -10.84
CA GLU A 202 39.34 -14.51 -12.26
C GLU A 202 40.67 -14.21 -12.97
N GLY A 203 41.55 -15.21 -12.98
CA GLY A 203 42.76 -15.25 -13.82
C GLY A 203 44.09 -15.07 -13.08
N ARG A 204 44.67 -16.18 -12.59
CA ARG A 204 46.10 -16.58 -12.72
C ARG A 204 46.44 -17.79 -11.82
N GLY A 205 46.62 -18.95 -12.46
CA GLY A 205 47.44 -20.13 -12.06
C GLY A 205 47.06 -20.87 -10.77
N ALA A 206 47.27 -22.17 -10.60
CA ALA A 206 47.67 -23.28 -11.45
C ALA A 206 47.36 -24.55 -10.61
N SER A 207 47.01 -25.65 -11.29
CA SER A 207 47.27 -27.05 -10.91
C SER A 207 47.56 -27.40 -9.45
N GLU A 208 46.68 -28.20 -8.85
CA GLU A 208 47.11 -29.44 -8.17
C GLU A 208 45.97 -30.49 -8.25
N PRO A 209 46.25 -31.73 -8.68
CA PRO A 209 45.26 -32.79 -8.76
C PRO A 209 45.15 -33.49 -7.40
N VAL A 210 43.95 -33.54 -6.84
CA VAL A 210 43.67 -34.43 -5.70
C VAL A 210 43.28 -35.78 -6.28
N HIS A 211 44.21 -36.72 -6.18
CA HIS A 211 43.99 -38.15 -6.37
C HIS A 211 43.10 -38.69 -5.24
N ASP A 212 42.16 -39.55 -5.66
CA ASP A 212 41.57 -40.71 -5.00
C ASP A 212 40.76 -40.55 -3.70
N ARG A 213 39.46 -40.83 -3.82
CA ARG A 213 38.91 -42.12 -3.35
C ARG A 213 37.62 -42.47 -4.07
N GLU A 214 37.68 -43.61 -4.75
CA GLU A 214 36.57 -44.33 -5.35
C GLU A 214 35.45 -44.62 -4.33
N GLY A 215 34.21 -44.56 -4.81
CA GLY A 215 33.02 -44.82 -4.02
C GLY A 215 31.78 -44.78 -4.92
N THR A 216 31.78 -45.60 -5.96
CA THR A 216 30.61 -45.92 -6.77
C THR A 216 29.53 -46.54 -5.86
N PRO A 217 28.26 -46.15 -6.04
CA PRO A 217 27.19 -47.13 -6.01
C PRO A 217 26.51 -47.11 -7.37
N THR A 218 26.85 -48.11 -8.16
CA THR A 218 26.02 -48.65 -9.21
C THR A 218 24.68 -49.09 -8.62
N THR A 219 23.64 -48.27 -8.72
CA THR A 219 22.26 -48.77 -8.59
C THR A 219 21.88 -49.48 -9.88
N GLY A 220 22.25 -50.75 -9.94
CA GLY A 220 21.74 -51.72 -10.90
C GLY A 220 20.23 -51.85 -10.74
N MET A 221 19.53 -51.73 -11.87
CA MET A 221 18.14 -52.10 -12.04
C MET A 221 18.03 -53.62 -11.89
N LYS A 222 17.60 -54.11 -10.72
CA LYS A 222 17.12 -55.49 -10.59
C LYS A 222 15.66 -55.54 -11.02
N VAL A 223 15.44 -56.12 -12.19
CA VAL A 223 14.16 -56.70 -12.59
C VAL A 223 14.04 -58.02 -11.82
N GLU A 224 13.15 -58.07 -10.82
CA GLU A 224 12.62 -59.34 -10.32
C GLU A 224 11.21 -59.49 -10.87
N ASP A 225 11.12 -60.38 -11.86
CA ASP A 225 9.88 -60.94 -12.36
C ASP A 225 9.37 -61.99 -11.38
N ARG A 226 8.24 -61.70 -10.73
CA ARG A 226 7.36 -62.70 -10.12
C ARG A 226 5.92 -62.29 -10.33
N GLY A 227 5.31 -62.83 -11.37
CA GLY A 227 3.87 -62.90 -11.47
C GLY A 227 3.31 -63.77 -10.33
N ASN A 228 2.32 -63.24 -9.60
CA ASN A 228 1.04 -63.95 -9.45
C ASN A 228 -0.07 -62.98 -9.02
N GLY A 229 -1.26 -63.21 -9.54
CA GLY A 229 -2.38 -62.29 -9.49
C GLY A 229 -2.96 -62.07 -8.09
N SER A 230 -3.39 -60.83 -7.84
CA SER A 230 -4.73 -60.53 -7.34
C SER A 230 -5.01 -59.05 -7.58
N GLU A 231 -6.16 -58.76 -8.16
CA GLU A 231 -6.72 -57.42 -8.28
C GLU A 231 -6.92 -56.84 -6.88
N SER A 232 -5.99 -55.98 -6.45
CA SER A 232 -6.19 -55.10 -5.29
C SER A 232 -6.14 -53.67 -5.78
N ALA A 233 -7.28 -52.99 -5.69
CA ALA A 233 -7.48 -51.57 -5.95
C ALA A 233 -6.23 -50.75 -5.63
N SER A 234 -5.56 -50.26 -6.69
CA SER A 234 -4.43 -49.34 -6.55
C SER A 234 -4.95 -48.04 -5.95
N ARG A 235 -4.80 -47.93 -4.63
CA ARG A 235 -4.97 -46.68 -3.90
C ARG A 235 -4.01 -45.67 -4.53
N PHE A 236 -4.56 -44.70 -5.24
CA PHE A 236 -3.87 -43.49 -5.66
C PHE A 236 -3.44 -42.69 -4.41
N THR A 237 -2.37 -43.13 -3.77
CA THR A 237 -1.73 -42.40 -2.67
C THR A 237 -0.66 -41.48 -3.25
N PHE A 238 -0.93 -40.19 -3.12
CA PHE A 238 -0.06 -39.10 -3.56
C PHE A 238 1.16 -39.03 -2.63
N HIS A 239 2.31 -39.58 -3.04
CA HIS A 239 3.59 -39.31 -2.40
C HIS A 239 4.31 -38.21 -3.17
N VAL A 240 4.14 -36.96 -2.76
CA VAL A 240 5.13 -35.93 -3.04
C VAL A 240 6.28 -36.19 -2.09
N SER A 241 7.42 -36.65 -2.62
CA SER A 241 8.67 -36.73 -1.86
C SER A 241 8.97 -35.33 -1.31
N ARG A 242 8.97 -35.21 0.03
CA ARG A 242 9.28 -33.96 0.72
C ARG A 242 10.79 -33.78 0.64
N SER A 243 11.29 -33.09 -0.38
CA SER A 243 12.68 -32.62 -0.35
C SER A 243 12.81 -31.57 0.74
N GLU A 244 13.80 -31.69 1.62
CA GLU A 244 14.14 -30.59 2.51
C GLU A 244 14.38 -29.31 1.70
N PRO A 245 14.04 -28.12 2.24
CA PRO A 245 14.29 -26.87 1.53
C PRO A 245 15.76 -26.81 1.12
N SER A 246 16.01 -26.56 -0.17
CA SER A 246 17.39 -26.38 -0.62
C SER A 246 18.03 -25.23 0.18
N ALA A 247 19.36 -25.23 0.28
CA ALA A 247 20.07 -24.12 0.90
C ALA A 247 19.71 -22.77 0.23
N LEU A 248 19.42 -22.79 -1.08
CA LEU A 248 18.94 -21.63 -1.83
C LEU A 248 17.51 -21.22 -1.44
N ASP A 249 16.60 -22.17 -1.22
CA ASP A 249 15.24 -21.86 -0.73
C ASP A 249 15.27 -21.19 0.65
N THR A 250 16.18 -21.64 1.51
CA THR A 250 16.38 -21.03 2.83
C THR A 250 16.81 -19.56 2.72
N HIS A 251 17.63 -19.22 1.72
CA HIS A 251 18.01 -17.82 1.47
C HIS A 251 16.80 -16.97 1.06
N TRP A 252 15.99 -17.44 0.11
CA TRP A 252 14.79 -16.72 -0.33
C TRP A 252 13.78 -16.53 0.81
N LEU A 253 13.60 -17.54 1.67
CA LEU A 253 12.77 -17.43 2.87
C LEU A 253 13.29 -16.34 3.82
N ARG A 254 14.60 -16.35 4.14
CA ARG A 254 15.22 -15.34 5.02
C ARG A 254 15.06 -13.93 4.45
N LEU A 255 15.30 -13.76 3.15
CA LEU A 255 15.12 -12.48 2.47
C LEU A 255 13.66 -12.03 2.50
N GLY A 256 12.71 -12.95 2.30
CA GLY A 256 11.29 -12.68 2.42
C GLY A 256 10.89 -12.24 3.82
N TYR A 257 11.37 -12.91 4.88
CA TYR A 257 11.08 -12.49 6.26
C TYR A 257 11.65 -11.12 6.59
N LEU A 258 12.86 -10.83 6.13
CA LEU A 258 13.46 -9.50 6.28
C LEU A 258 12.62 -8.43 5.57
N LEU A 259 12.16 -8.68 4.35
CA LEU A 259 11.30 -7.77 3.61
C LEU A 259 9.94 -7.57 4.30
N ILE A 260 9.32 -8.64 4.80
CA ILE A 260 8.06 -8.57 5.56
C ILE A 260 8.24 -7.70 6.81
N GLY A 261 9.29 -7.94 7.59
CA GLY A 261 9.59 -7.15 8.79
C GLY A 261 9.86 -5.67 8.46
N ALA A 262 10.64 -5.41 7.42
CA ALA A 262 10.94 -4.04 6.97
C ALA A 262 9.68 -3.30 6.51
N LEU A 263 8.81 -3.94 5.71
CA LEU A 263 7.56 -3.35 5.27
C LEU A 263 6.58 -3.13 6.43
N LEU A 264 6.49 -4.07 7.37
CA LEU A 264 5.65 -3.92 8.56
C LEU A 264 6.09 -2.70 9.38
N LEU A 265 7.39 -2.60 9.70
CA LEU A 265 7.93 -1.48 10.46
C LEU A 265 7.74 -0.14 9.74
N PHE A 266 8.02 -0.10 8.43
CA PHE A 266 7.80 1.09 7.60
C PHE A 266 6.34 1.55 7.65
N ARG A 267 5.39 0.63 7.45
CA ARG A 267 3.95 0.94 7.43
C ARG A 267 3.44 1.41 8.79
N LEU A 268 3.87 0.75 9.87
CA LEU A 268 3.55 1.18 11.23
C LEU A 268 4.11 2.58 11.51
N ALA A 269 5.36 2.85 11.12
CA ALA A 269 5.96 4.17 11.27
C ALA A 269 5.24 5.24 10.42
N TYR A 270 4.83 4.91 9.19
CA TYR A 270 4.09 5.81 8.30
C TYR A 270 2.71 6.17 8.85
N ILE A 271 1.99 5.20 9.43
CA ILE A 271 0.71 5.47 10.08
C ILE A 271 0.92 6.28 11.37
N ALA A 272 1.96 5.96 12.15
CA ALA A 272 2.28 6.67 13.39
C ALA A 272 2.69 8.14 13.14
N SER A 273 3.28 8.45 11.98
CA SER A 273 3.65 9.83 11.64
C SER A 273 2.46 10.75 11.39
N SER A 274 1.22 10.22 11.34
CA SER A 274 -0.01 10.99 11.12
C SER A 274 0.02 11.85 9.84
N THR A 275 0.75 11.38 8.83
CA THR A 275 0.89 12.06 7.53
C THR A 275 -0.42 12.11 6.77
N ILE A 276 -1.27 11.11 6.98
CA ILE A 276 -2.59 10.97 6.35
C ILE A 276 -3.68 10.83 7.42
N GLU A 277 -4.77 11.55 7.24
CA GLU A 277 -5.95 11.54 8.09
C GLU A 277 -6.89 10.38 7.76
N LEU A 278 -7.87 10.10 8.62
CA LEU A 278 -8.87 9.06 8.36
C LEU A 278 -9.70 9.45 7.14
N THR A 279 -10.04 8.44 6.35
CA THR A 279 -11.03 8.58 5.28
C THR A 279 -12.45 8.46 5.85
N HIS A 280 -13.44 8.92 5.08
CA HIS A 280 -14.87 8.80 5.40
C HIS A 280 -15.25 7.40 5.92
N ASP A 281 -14.81 6.35 5.21
CA ASP A 281 -15.11 4.96 5.56
C ASP A 281 -14.51 4.57 6.92
N GLU A 282 -13.25 4.95 7.17
CA GLU A 282 -12.54 4.61 8.41
C GLU A 282 -13.14 5.32 9.62
N ALA A 283 -13.43 6.62 9.51
CA ALA A 283 -13.99 7.41 10.60
C ALA A 283 -15.43 6.99 10.93
N TYR A 284 -16.22 6.66 9.91
CA TYR A 284 -17.58 6.17 10.09
C TYR A 284 -17.61 4.75 10.68
N GLN A 285 -16.77 3.84 10.20
CA GLN A 285 -16.64 2.50 10.79
C GLN A 285 -16.07 2.55 12.20
N TRP A 286 -15.26 3.57 12.51
CA TRP A 286 -14.76 3.78 13.86
C TRP A 286 -15.91 4.10 14.82
N LEU A 287 -16.93 4.86 14.40
CA LEU A 287 -18.16 5.02 15.20
C LEU A 287 -18.84 3.67 15.45
N TRP A 288 -18.87 2.76 14.48
CA TRP A 288 -19.44 1.43 14.68
C TRP A 288 -18.69 0.65 15.77
N SER A 289 -17.38 0.86 15.90
CA SER A 289 -16.59 0.28 16.99
C SER A 289 -17.02 0.77 18.38
N LYS A 290 -17.75 1.90 18.47
CA LYS A 290 -18.35 2.42 19.71
C LYS A 290 -19.73 1.84 20.00
N HIS A 291 -20.39 1.29 18.98
CA HIS A 291 -21.71 0.66 19.06
C HIS A 291 -21.63 -0.76 18.47
N LEU A 292 -21.01 -1.69 19.20
CA LEU A 292 -20.85 -3.07 18.74
C LEU A 292 -22.21 -3.74 18.55
N ALA A 293 -22.43 -4.30 17.35
CA ALA A 293 -23.67 -4.97 16.97
C ALA A 293 -23.38 -6.29 16.23
N LEU A 294 -24.39 -7.15 16.09
CA LEU A 294 -24.28 -8.42 15.36
C LEU A 294 -24.08 -8.22 13.84
N SER A 295 -24.50 -7.07 13.31
CA SER A 295 -24.24 -6.60 11.94
C SER A 295 -24.51 -5.10 11.86
N TYR A 296 -24.19 -4.50 10.71
CA TYR A 296 -24.46 -3.10 10.42
C TYR A 296 -25.22 -2.95 9.11
N TYR A 297 -25.78 -1.76 8.91
CA TYR A 297 -26.61 -1.36 7.76
C TYR A 297 -26.02 -1.84 6.44
N SER A 298 -24.74 -1.58 6.19
CA SER A 298 -24.11 -1.88 4.90
C SER A 298 -23.14 -3.05 4.90
N LYS A 299 -22.62 -3.48 6.06
CA LYS A 299 -21.52 -4.45 6.18
C LYS A 299 -21.67 -5.34 7.42
N PRO A 300 -21.04 -6.53 7.42
CA PRO A 300 -21.00 -7.40 8.60
C PRO A 300 -20.05 -6.86 9.71
N PRO A 301 -20.04 -7.46 10.92
CA PRO A 301 -19.50 -6.78 12.12
C PRO A 301 -17.98 -6.78 12.25
N GLY A 302 -17.26 -7.51 11.40
CA GLY A 302 -15.82 -7.75 11.57
C GLY A 302 -14.98 -6.47 11.66
N ILE A 303 -15.29 -5.47 10.83
CA ILE A 303 -14.51 -4.21 10.81
C ILE A 303 -14.66 -3.40 12.09
N ALA A 304 -15.86 -3.36 12.67
CA ALA A 304 -16.12 -2.67 13.94
C ALA A 304 -15.35 -3.34 15.09
N LEU A 305 -15.32 -4.68 15.13
CA LEU A 305 -14.55 -5.44 16.12
C LEU A 305 -13.04 -5.22 15.99
N ILE A 306 -12.53 -5.19 14.76
CA ILE A 306 -11.10 -4.95 14.48
C ILE A 306 -10.69 -3.54 14.93
N GLN A 307 -11.47 -2.52 14.57
CA GLN A 307 -11.19 -1.15 14.99
C GLN A 307 -11.42 -0.93 16.49
N PHE A 308 -12.38 -1.64 17.11
CA PHE A 308 -12.57 -1.65 18.56
C PHE A 308 -11.32 -2.19 19.26
N ALA A 309 -10.78 -3.32 18.80
CA ALA A 309 -9.57 -3.90 19.35
C ALA A 309 -8.36 -2.96 19.14
N GLY A 310 -8.20 -2.39 17.95
CA GLY A 310 -7.09 -1.50 17.63
C GLY A 310 -7.10 -0.21 18.47
N THR A 311 -8.27 0.42 18.60
CA THR A 311 -8.43 1.63 19.42
C THR A 311 -8.43 1.37 20.91
N HIS A 312 -8.73 0.14 21.35
CA HIS A 312 -8.56 -0.25 22.75
C HIS A 312 -7.07 -0.38 23.12
N LEU A 313 -6.24 -0.88 22.20
CA LEU A 313 -4.80 -1.03 22.42
C LEU A 313 -4.03 0.29 22.32
N TRP A 314 -4.43 1.18 21.41
CA TRP A 314 -3.65 2.37 21.04
C TRP A 314 -4.42 3.69 21.12
N GLY A 315 -5.59 3.68 21.76
CA GLY A 315 -6.48 4.82 21.87
C GLY A 315 -7.22 5.18 20.58
N ASP A 316 -8.11 6.16 20.67
CA ASP A 316 -8.89 6.72 19.56
C ASP A 316 -8.06 7.66 18.67
N THR A 317 -7.02 7.06 18.09
CA THR A 317 -6.02 7.67 17.23
C THR A 317 -6.06 7.04 15.83
N GLN A 318 -5.52 7.75 14.83
CA GLN A 318 -5.41 7.22 13.47
C GLN A 318 -4.59 5.91 13.45
N PHE A 319 -3.59 5.83 14.32
CA PHE A 319 -2.80 4.62 14.53
C PHE A 319 -3.64 3.47 15.10
N GLY A 320 -4.44 3.71 16.13
CA GLY A 320 -5.32 2.69 16.71
C GLY A 320 -6.34 2.15 15.71
N VAL A 321 -6.95 3.02 14.90
CA VAL A 321 -7.90 2.59 13.84
C VAL A 321 -7.22 1.72 12.79
N ARG A 322 -5.97 2.03 12.41
CA ARG A 322 -5.27 1.36 11.30
C ARG A 322 -4.33 0.22 11.70
N PHE A 323 -4.05 0.04 13.00
CA PHE A 323 -3.01 -0.84 13.52
C PHE A 323 -2.97 -2.23 12.87
N PHE A 324 -4.13 -2.88 12.74
CA PHE A 324 -4.18 -4.25 12.21
C PHE A 324 -3.96 -4.36 10.69
N SER A 325 -4.02 -3.27 9.92
CA SER A 325 -3.94 -3.33 8.45
C SER A 325 -2.53 -3.77 8.00
N PRO A 326 -1.44 -3.13 8.47
CA PRO A 326 -0.08 -3.62 8.24
C PRO A 326 0.16 -5.03 8.79
N VAL A 327 -0.44 -5.36 9.94
CA VAL A 327 -0.28 -6.67 10.61
C VAL A 327 -0.91 -7.78 9.76
N PHE A 328 -2.12 -7.58 9.26
CA PHE A 328 -2.78 -8.53 8.35
C PHE A 328 -1.99 -8.73 7.07
N ALA A 329 -1.43 -7.65 6.49
CA ALA A 329 -0.56 -7.76 5.34
C ALA A 329 0.70 -8.60 5.64
N ALA A 330 1.34 -8.40 6.80
CA ALA A 330 2.50 -9.18 7.21
C ALA A 330 2.19 -10.66 7.41
N ILE A 331 1.05 -10.99 8.04
CA ILE A 331 0.58 -12.36 8.21
C ILE A 331 0.29 -13.00 6.85
N LEU A 332 -0.43 -12.31 5.96
CA LEU A 332 -0.72 -12.78 4.60
C LEU A 332 0.57 -13.09 3.85
N SER A 333 1.52 -12.15 3.85
CA SER A 333 2.82 -12.31 3.19
C SER A 333 3.61 -13.50 3.76
N PHE A 334 3.62 -13.66 5.08
CA PHE A 334 4.29 -14.78 5.74
C PHE A 334 3.65 -16.12 5.36
N VAL A 335 2.33 -16.23 5.43
CA VAL A 335 1.60 -17.44 5.04
C VAL A 335 1.88 -17.77 3.58
N MET A 336 1.88 -16.77 2.69
CA MET A 336 2.04 -17.00 1.27
C MET A 336 3.45 -17.40 0.85
N ILE A 337 4.49 -16.79 1.42
CA ILE A 337 5.86 -17.23 1.12
C ILE A 337 6.11 -18.65 1.65
N ARG A 338 5.57 -19.01 2.82
CA ARG A 338 5.68 -20.38 3.36
C ARG A 338 4.92 -21.38 2.51
N PHE A 339 3.72 -21.02 2.07
CA PHE A 339 2.89 -21.85 1.21
C PHE A 339 3.56 -22.11 -0.13
N LEU A 340 3.98 -21.06 -0.84
CA LEU A 340 4.66 -21.23 -2.12
C LEU A 340 6.03 -21.89 -1.99
N ALA A 341 6.79 -21.61 -0.93
CA ALA A 341 8.06 -22.31 -0.68
C ALA A 341 7.88 -23.83 -0.52
N ARG A 342 6.73 -24.26 0.01
CA ARG A 342 6.40 -25.66 0.18
C ARG A 342 5.87 -26.31 -1.11
N GLU A 343 4.99 -25.61 -1.83
CA GLU A 343 4.22 -26.20 -2.92
C GLU A 343 4.82 -25.93 -4.31
N VAL A 344 5.71 -24.94 -4.45
CA VAL A 344 6.31 -24.50 -5.72
C VAL A 344 7.82 -24.27 -5.61
N GLY A 345 8.24 -23.37 -4.72
CA GLY A 345 9.63 -22.95 -4.51
C GLY A 345 9.70 -21.61 -3.79
N ALA A 346 10.73 -21.40 -2.96
CA ALA A 346 10.80 -20.20 -2.12
C ALA A 346 11.08 -18.92 -2.94
N CYS A 347 11.76 -19.06 -4.08
CA CYS A 347 11.95 -17.98 -5.04
C CYS A 347 10.60 -17.44 -5.56
N GLN A 348 9.68 -18.34 -5.94
CA GLN A 348 8.33 -17.98 -6.39
C GLN A 348 7.55 -17.31 -5.26
N GLY A 349 7.67 -17.80 -4.03
CA GLY A 349 7.12 -17.14 -2.85
C GLY A 349 7.64 -15.71 -2.65
N PHE A 350 8.94 -15.51 -2.83
CA PHE A 350 9.57 -14.19 -2.74
C PHE A 350 9.14 -13.26 -3.88
N ILE A 351 9.02 -13.77 -5.12
CA ILE A 351 8.51 -13.00 -6.26
C ILE A 351 7.06 -12.56 -6.02
N LEU A 352 6.20 -13.45 -5.52
CA LEU A 352 4.82 -13.10 -5.16
C LEU A 352 4.79 -11.97 -4.12
N LEU A 353 5.66 -12.03 -3.11
CA LEU A 353 5.77 -10.98 -2.09
C LEU A 353 6.12 -9.61 -2.71
N LEU A 354 7.06 -9.58 -3.66
CA LEU A 354 7.40 -8.35 -4.39
C LEU A 354 6.24 -7.83 -5.23
N ILE A 355 5.51 -8.73 -5.91
CA ILE A 355 4.33 -8.37 -6.71
C ILE A 355 3.25 -7.77 -5.82
N VAL A 356 2.89 -8.44 -4.73
CA VAL A 356 1.88 -7.95 -3.76
C VAL A 356 2.25 -6.59 -3.19
N ALA A 357 3.54 -6.35 -2.90
CA ALA A 357 4.02 -5.06 -2.42
C ALA A 357 4.00 -3.95 -3.48
N ALA A 358 4.06 -4.31 -4.77
CA ALA A 358 4.09 -3.38 -5.90
C ALA A 358 2.71 -3.17 -6.56
N VAL A 359 1.65 -3.82 -6.06
CA VAL A 359 0.28 -3.68 -6.55
C VAL A 359 -0.44 -2.57 -5.77
N PRO A 360 -0.85 -1.46 -6.41
CA PRO A 360 -1.47 -0.32 -5.71
C PRO A 360 -2.67 -0.69 -4.84
N LEU A 361 -3.61 -1.51 -5.35
CA LEU A 361 -4.80 -1.93 -4.60
C LEU A 361 -4.44 -2.58 -3.27
N LEU A 362 -3.52 -3.55 -3.31
CA LEU A 362 -3.09 -4.29 -2.12
C LEU A 362 -2.25 -3.39 -1.21
N ASN A 363 -1.42 -2.51 -1.76
CA ASN A 363 -0.58 -1.61 -0.98
C ASN A 363 -1.42 -0.60 -0.17
N ILE A 364 -2.45 0.00 -0.77
CA ILE A 364 -3.41 0.86 -0.05
C ILE A 364 -4.08 0.07 1.09
N GLY A 365 -4.48 -1.18 0.81
CA GLY A 365 -5.04 -2.09 1.81
C GLY A 365 -4.07 -2.52 2.91
N THR A 366 -2.79 -2.13 2.86
CA THR A 366 -1.84 -2.34 3.96
C THR A 366 -1.67 -1.12 4.87
N ILE A 367 -2.29 0.01 4.50
CA ILE A 367 -2.26 1.26 5.25
C ILE A 367 -3.64 1.60 5.81
N LEU A 368 -4.66 1.57 4.95
CA LEU A 368 -6.02 1.88 5.35
C LEU A 368 -6.67 0.66 6.00
N MET A 369 -7.54 0.91 6.99
CA MET A 369 -8.33 -0.14 7.64
C MET A 369 -9.77 -0.07 7.18
N THR A 370 -10.05 -0.73 6.06
CA THR A 370 -11.40 -0.97 5.56
C THR A 370 -11.78 -2.45 5.74
N ILE A 371 -12.91 -2.86 5.17
CA ILE A 371 -13.36 -4.26 5.17
C ILE A 371 -12.50 -5.21 4.31
N ASP A 372 -11.72 -4.68 3.37
CA ASP A 372 -11.02 -5.49 2.37
C ASP A 372 -9.75 -6.20 2.92
N PRO A 373 -8.87 -5.57 3.72
CA PRO A 373 -7.71 -6.24 4.29
C PRO A 373 -8.03 -7.52 5.10
N PRO A 374 -8.98 -7.52 6.05
CA PRO A 374 -9.34 -8.75 6.77
C PRO A 374 -10.00 -9.79 5.87
N LEU A 375 -10.81 -9.38 4.88
CA LEU A 375 -11.37 -10.27 3.86
C LEU A 375 -10.26 -11.01 3.09
N VAL A 376 -9.29 -10.27 2.54
CA VAL A 376 -8.22 -10.86 1.70
C VAL A 376 -7.34 -11.80 2.51
N LEU A 377 -7.02 -11.45 3.77
CA LEU A 377 -6.31 -12.35 4.68
C LEU A 377 -7.11 -13.63 4.94
N CYS A 378 -8.36 -13.51 5.37
CA CYS A 378 -9.18 -14.66 5.75
C CYS A 378 -9.52 -15.55 4.54
N TRP A 379 -9.74 -14.97 3.35
CA TRP A 379 -9.89 -15.69 2.10
C TRP A 379 -8.62 -16.50 1.77
N THR A 380 -7.45 -15.89 1.92
CA THR A 380 -6.16 -16.55 1.67
C THR A 380 -5.93 -17.69 2.66
N LEU A 381 -6.27 -17.50 3.94
CA LEU A 381 -6.19 -18.55 4.96
C LEU A 381 -7.16 -19.70 4.64
N ALA A 382 -8.38 -19.40 4.18
CA ALA A 382 -9.34 -20.41 3.75
C ALA A 382 -8.82 -21.21 2.56
N MET A 383 -8.24 -20.54 1.56
CA MET A 383 -7.61 -21.16 0.40
C MET A 383 -6.44 -22.09 0.80
N VAL A 384 -5.48 -21.60 1.60
CA VAL A 384 -4.28 -22.35 1.99
C VAL A 384 -4.62 -23.56 2.86
N SER A 385 -5.50 -23.39 3.85
CA SER A 385 -5.95 -24.49 4.71
C SER A 385 -6.80 -25.50 3.93
N GLY A 386 -7.65 -25.04 3.01
CA GLY A 386 -8.39 -25.89 2.09
C GLY A 386 -7.48 -26.72 1.19
N TRP A 387 -6.44 -26.12 0.61
CA TRP A 387 -5.40 -26.87 -0.14
C TRP A 387 -4.71 -27.92 0.73
N ARG A 388 -4.37 -27.57 1.98
CA ARG A 388 -3.77 -28.52 2.92
C ARG A 388 -4.72 -29.68 3.25
N ALA A 389 -6.01 -29.41 3.36
CA ALA A 389 -7.04 -30.41 3.61
C ALA A 389 -7.26 -31.37 2.43
N LEU A 390 -7.02 -30.88 1.20
CA LEU A 390 -7.13 -31.66 -0.03
C LEU A 390 -5.98 -32.66 -0.24
N GLN A 391 -4.88 -32.53 0.49
CA GLN A 391 -3.74 -33.45 0.40
C GLN A 391 -4.10 -34.88 0.86
N ALA A 392 -3.31 -35.86 0.45
CA ALA A 392 -3.54 -37.27 0.79
C ALA A 392 -3.53 -37.53 2.31
N ASP A 393 -2.64 -36.86 3.03
CA ASP A 393 -2.55 -36.85 4.50
C ASP A 393 -3.39 -35.74 5.16
N GLY A 394 -4.31 -35.13 4.41
CA GLY A 394 -5.17 -34.04 4.87
C GLY A 394 -6.17 -34.50 5.92
N ALA A 395 -6.10 -33.89 7.11
CA ALA A 395 -7.02 -34.14 8.22
C ALA A 395 -8.23 -33.20 8.23
N ALA A 396 -9.33 -33.63 8.85
CA ALA A 396 -10.58 -32.84 8.97
C ALA A 396 -10.37 -31.47 9.66
N LYS A 397 -9.38 -31.35 10.56
CA LYS A 397 -9.01 -30.07 11.18
C LYS A 397 -8.66 -28.98 10.16
N HIS A 398 -8.07 -29.33 9.02
CA HIS A 398 -7.73 -28.36 7.98
C HIS A 398 -8.96 -27.85 7.24
N TRP A 399 -9.99 -28.70 7.08
CA TRP A 399 -11.30 -28.26 6.60
C TRP A 399 -11.99 -27.33 7.60
N LEU A 400 -11.93 -27.64 8.90
CA LEU A 400 -12.47 -26.76 9.95
C LEU A 400 -11.77 -25.39 9.96
N LEU A 401 -10.45 -25.37 9.87
CA LEU A 401 -9.69 -24.12 9.73
C LEU A 401 -10.09 -23.33 8.48
N SER A 402 -10.34 -24.02 7.37
CA SER A 402 -10.82 -23.39 6.14
C SER A 402 -12.22 -22.80 6.31
N GLY A 403 -13.13 -23.52 6.98
CA GLY A 403 -14.46 -23.04 7.32
C GLY A 403 -14.44 -21.83 8.26
N VAL A 404 -13.61 -21.86 9.31
CA VAL A 404 -13.45 -20.72 10.24
C VAL A 404 -12.90 -19.50 9.51
N ALA A 405 -11.86 -19.68 8.68
CA ALA A 405 -11.30 -18.60 7.89
C ALA A 405 -12.32 -18.03 6.89
N ALA A 406 -13.11 -18.88 6.22
CA ALA A 406 -14.18 -18.45 5.34
C ALA A 406 -15.31 -17.72 6.09
N GLY A 407 -15.65 -18.17 7.31
CA GLY A 407 -16.61 -17.50 8.19
C GLY A 407 -16.14 -16.11 8.62
N LEU A 408 -14.88 -15.97 9.02
CA LEU A 408 -14.27 -14.67 9.35
C LEU A 408 -14.18 -13.74 8.13
N ALA A 409 -13.91 -14.31 6.94
CA ALA A 409 -13.97 -13.57 5.69
C ALA A 409 -15.38 -13.03 5.43
N PHE A 410 -16.42 -13.85 5.65
CA PHE A 410 -17.82 -13.44 5.52
C PHE A 410 -18.18 -12.33 6.52
N LEU A 411 -17.75 -12.46 7.77
CA LEU A 411 -17.95 -11.44 8.80
C LEU A 411 -17.22 -10.13 8.49
N SER A 412 -16.29 -10.13 7.52
CA SER A 412 -15.64 -8.92 7.00
C SER A 412 -16.37 -8.34 5.78
N LYS A 413 -16.70 -9.18 4.79
CA LYS A 413 -17.40 -8.78 3.56
C LYS A 413 -18.17 -9.96 2.96
N TYR A 414 -19.41 -9.70 2.53
CA TYR A 414 -20.30 -10.71 1.95
C TYR A 414 -19.76 -11.41 0.70
N THR A 415 -18.87 -10.76 -0.05
CA THR A 415 -18.15 -11.34 -1.19
C THR A 415 -17.42 -12.65 -0.83
N ALA A 416 -17.11 -12.90 0.44
CA ALA A 416 -16.54 -14.17 0.89
C ALA A 416 -17.36 -15.41 0.52
N LEU A 417 -18.68 -15.28 0.30
CA LEU A 417 -19.53 -16.40 -0.13
C LEU A 417 -19.10 -16.99 -1.48
N TYR A 418 -18.37 -16.24 -2.32
CA TYR A 418 -17.78 -16.78 -3.56
C TYR A 418 -16.78 -17.93 -3.30
N LEU A 419 -16.27 -18.12 -2.08
CA LEU A 419 -15.45 -19.31 -1.75
C LEU A 419 -16.19 -20.61 -2.02
N ILE A 420 -17.52 -20.65 -1.82
CA ILE A 420 -18.33 -21.84 -2.04
C ILE A 420 -18.28 -22.27 -3.52
N PRO A 421 -18.65 -21.41 -4.51
CA PRO A 421 -18.49 -21.76 -5.92
C PRO A 421 -17.02 -21.97 -6.33
N CYS A 422 -16.04 -21.29 -5.71
CA CYS A 422 -14.61 -21.55 -5.95
C CYS A 422 -14.22 -23.01 -5.63
N PHE A 423 -14.57 -23.52 -4.45
CA PHE A 423 -14.32 -24.93 -4.09
C PHE A 423 -15.17 -25.89 -4.92
N ALA A 424 -16.45 -25.57 -5.16
CA ALA A 424 -17.32 -26.40 -5.98
C ALA A 424 -16.78 -26.59 -7.40
N LEU A 425 -16.31 -25.52 -8.04
CA LEU A 425 -15.70 -25.59 -9.37
C LEU A 425 -14.38 -26.36 -9.36
N PHE A 426 -13.59 -26.27 -8.28
CA PHE A 426 -12.41 -27.11 -8.15
C PHE A 426 -12.77 -28.60 -8.08
N PHE A 427 -13.77 -28.99 -7.28
CA PHE A 427 -14.25 -30.38 -7.25
C PHE A 427 -14.88 -30.82 -8.58
N LEU A 428 -15.50 -29.89 -9.31
CA LEU A 428 -16.07 -30.13 -10.63
C LEU A 428 -14.96 -30.45 -11.65
N PHE A 429 -13.96 -29.58 -11.77
CA PHE A 429 -12.89 -29.70 -12.76
C PHE A 429 -11.79 -30.69 -12.37
N TRP A 430 -11.55 -30.89 -11.07
CA TRP A 430 -10.58 -31.84 -10.55
C TRP A 430 -11.24 -33.09 -9.97
N LYS A 431 -11.61 -34.03 -10.86
CA LYS A 431 -12.26 -35.30 -10.49
C LYS A 431 -11.59 -36.04 -9.32
N PRO A 432 -10.24 -36.12 -9.21
CA PRO A 432 -9.60 -36.80 -8.09
C PRO A 432 -9.93 -36.23 -6.70
N ALA A 433 -10.19 -34.92 -6.58
CA ALA A 433 -10.53 -34.32 -5.29
C ALA A 433 -11.92 -34.72 -4.77
N ARG A 434 -12.81 -35.26 -5.62
CA ARG A 434 -14.19 -35.61 -5.23
C ARG A 434 -14.27 -36.67 -4.14
N VAL A 435 -13.19 -37.44 -3.90
CA VAL A 435 -13.10 -38.36 -2.77
C VAL A 435 -13.32 -37.67 -1.42
N HIS A 436 -12.97 -36.38 -1.33
CA HIS A 436 -13.18 -35.59 -0.10
C HIS A 436 -14.65 -35.27 0.15
N LEU A 437 -15.51 -35.25 -0.86
CA LEU A 437 -16.96 -35.03 -0.70
C LEU A 437 -17.65 -36.19 0.02
N ARG A 438 -17.03 -37.38 0.05
CA ARG A 438 -17.50 -38.52 0.84
C ARG A 438 -17.04 -38.45 2.31
N LYS A 439 -16.16 -37.50 2.65
CA LYS A 439 -15.65 -37.30 4.00
C LYS A 439 -16.44 -36.17 4.69
N PRO A 440 -16.54 -36.16 6.03
CA PRO A 440 -17.25 -35.10 6.74
C PRO A 440 -16.58 -33.72 6.64
N GLY A 441 -15.28 -33.66 6.34
CA GLY A 441 -14.48 -32.42 6.37
C GLY A 441 -15.09 -31.23 5.61
N PRO A 442 -15.30 -31.31 4.28
CA PRO A 442 -15.88 -30.21 3.51
C PRO A 442 -17.26 -29.76 4.01
N TRP A 443 -18.09 -30.70 4.48
CA TRP A 443 -19.42 -30.41 5.02
C TRP A 443 -19.36 -29.72 6.38
N LEU A 444 -18.41 -30.10 7.23
CA LEU A 444 -18.13 -29.38 8.47
C LEU A 444 -17.64 -27.96 8.21
N ALA A 445 -16.83 -27.75 7.17
CA ALA A 445 -16.42 -26.41 6.77
C ALA A 445 -17.62 -25.55 6.34
N LEU A 446 -18.54 -26.11 5.54
CA LEU A 446 -19.79 -25.45 5.16
C LEU A 446 -20.69 -25.15 6.37
N LEU A 447 -20.79 -26.09 7.33
CA LEU A 447 -21.53 -25.87 8.56
C LEU A 447 -20.94 -24.70 9.37
N VAL A 448 -19.61 -24.62 9.50
CA VAL A 448 -18.95 -23.49 10.18
C VAL A 448 -19.22 -22.17 9.47
N ILE A 449 -19.20 -22.15 8.13
CA ILE A 449 -19.55 -20.96 7.35
C ILE A 449 -21.01 -20.57 7.64
N ALA A 450 -21.94 -21.52 7.59
CA ALA A 450 -23.36 -21.28 7.87
C ALA A 450 -23.61 -20.76 9.30
N VAL A 451 -22.92 -21.31 10.30
CA VAL A 451 -22.99 -20.80 11.68
C VAL A 451 -22.44 -19.38 11.77
N SER A 452 -21.36 -19.08 11.04
CA SER A 452 -20.75 -17.75 11.00
C SER A 452 -21.65 -16.70 10.36
N THR A 453 -22.65 -17.09 9.54
CA THR A 453 -23.60 -16.14 8.98
C THR A 453 -24.74 -15.77 9.94
N LEU A 454 -24.96 -16.55 11.00
CA LEU A 454 -26.08 -16.37 11.92
C LEU A 454 -26.17 -14.96 12.54
N PRO A 455 -25.09 -14.32 13.04
CA PRO A 455 -25.18 -12.97 13.58
C PRO A 455 -25.75 -11.96 12.58
N VAL A 456 -25.34 -12.07 11.32
CA VAL A 456 -25.79 -11.18 10.23
C VAL A 456 -27.25 -11.44 9.89
N VAL A 457 -27.65 -12.71 9.81
CA VAL A 457 -29.03 -13.12 9.53
C VAL A 457 -29.97 -12.68 10.64
N ILE A 458 -29.59 -12.91 11.90
CA ILE A 458 -30.36 -12.50 13.08
C ILE A 458 -30.56 -10.99 13.09
N TRP A 459 -29.47 -10.22 12.94
CA TRP A 459 -29.56 -8.76 12.92
C TRP A 459 -30.43 -8.24 11.78
N ASN A 460 -30.29 -8.80 10.57
CA ASN A 460 -31.13 -8.40 9.44
C ASN A 460 -32.60 -8.74 9.64
N SER A 461 -32.92 -9.92 10.19
CA SER A 461 -34.31 -10.31 10.49
C SER A 461 -34.97 -9.35 11.49
N GLN A 462 -34.20 -8.79 12.42
CA GLN A 462 -34.65 -7.78 13.39
C GLN A 462 -34.78 -6.37 12.80
N ASN A 463 -34.14 -6.09 11.67
CA ASN A 463 -34.06 -4.77 11.05
C ASN A 463 -34.64 -4.74 9.63
N GLY A 464 -35.65 -5.58 9.37
CA GLY A 464 -36.40 -5.58 8.11
C GLY A 464 -35.56 -5.91 6.88
N TRP A 465 -34.52 -6.74 7.03
CA TRP A 465 -33.61 -7.16 5.96
C TRP A 465 -32.92 -6.01 5.20
N ILE A 466 -32.78 -4.86 5.86
CA ILE A 466 -32.30 -3.62 5.24
C ILE A 466 -30.93 -3.77 4.57
N THR A 467 -30.02 -4.60 5.09
CA THR A 467 -28.72 -4.79 4.46
C THR A 467 -28.83 -5.53 3.14
N VAL A 468 -29.79 -6.46 3.01
CA VAL A 468 -30.04 -7.19 1.75
C VAL A 468 -30.53 -6.20 0.68
N HIS A 469 -31.47 -5.33 1.04
CA HIS A 469 -31.93 -4.26 0.17
C HIS A 469 -30.79 -3.33 -0.25
N HIS A 470 -29.99 -2.84 0.70
CA HIS A 470 -28.84 -2.00 0.42
C HIS A 470 -27.78 -2.66 -0.48
N VAL A 471 -27.52 -3.96 -0.30
CA VAL A 471 -26.59 -4.71 -1.18
C VAL A 471 -27.17 -4.87 -2.58
N SER A 472 -28.48 -5.11 -2.70
CA SER A 472 -29.19 -5.15 -3.98
C SER A 472 -29.12 -3.82 -4.72
N ASP A 473 -29.32 -2.71 -3.99
CA ASP A 473 -29.24 -1.35 -4.55
C ASP A 473 -27.83 -1.01 -4.99
N ASN A 474 -26.80 -1.35 -4.18
CA ASN A 474 -25.40 -1.17 -4.57
C ASN A 474 -25.01 -2.02 -5.78
N ALA A 475 -25.64 -3.18 -5.95
CA ALA A 475 -25.45 -3.97 -7.14
C ALA A 475 -26.14 -3.34 -8.36
N ALA A 476 -27.01 -2.34 -8.21
CA ALA A 476 -27.73 -1.71 -9.31
C ALA A 476 -28.60 -2.69 -10.11
N ILE A 477 -29.15 -3.72 -9.43
CA ILE A 477 -29.96 -4.79 -10.05
C ILE A 477 -31.22 -4.23 -10.74
N SER A 478 -31.75 -3.11 -10.23
CA SER A 478 -32.93 -2.43 -10.77
C SER A 478 -32.61 -1.32 -11.77
N GLU A 479 -31.33 -1.03 -12.03
CA GLU A 479 -30.94 0.01 -12.98
C GLU A 479 -31.06 -0.47 -14.44
N LYS A 480 -31.05 0.48 -15.38
CA LYS A 480 -31.02 0.15 -16.82
C LYS A 480 -29.67 -0.43 -17.21
N TRP A 481 -29.68 -1.30 -18.21
CA TRP A 481 -28.48 -1.88 -18.81
C TRP A 481 -27.51 -0.80 -19.33
N ASN A 482 -26.30 -0.74 -18.77
CA ASN A 482 -25.28 0.28 -19.05
C ASN A 482 -23.87 -0.35 -18.97
N PRO A 483 -23.36 -0.95 -20.07
CA PRO A 483 -22.12 -1.71 -20.04
C PRO A 483 -20.90 -0.82 -19.77
N LYS A 484 -20.03 -1.25 -18.83
CA LYS A 484 -18.81 -0.55 -18.38
C LYS A 484 -17.54 -1.40 -18.45
N THR A 485 -17.50 -2.42 -19.31
CA THR A 485 -16.40 -3.39 -19.37
C THR A 485 -15.02 -2.77 -19.63
N LEU A 486 -14.91 -1.84 -20.60
CA LEU A 486 -13.63 -1.19 -20.90
C LEU A 486 -13.15 -0.28 -19.75
N GLU A 487 -14.08 0.41 -19.10
CA GLU A 487 -13.78 1.21 -17.90
C GLU A 487 -13.24 0.30 -16.79
N PHE A 488 -13.94 -0.81 -16.52
CA PHE A 488 -13.52 -1.78 -15.51
C PHE A 488 -12.13 -2.34 -15.81
N LEU A 489 -11.86 -2.83 -17.03
CA LEU A 489 -10.54 -3.37 -17.39
C LEU A 489 -9.44 -2.31 -17.30
N GLY A 490 -9.73 -1.06 -17.67
CA GLY A 490 -8.79 0.06 -17.55
C GLY A 490 -8.45 0.38 -16.10
N ILE A 491 -9.46 0.44 -15.23
CA ILE A 491 -9.28 0.68 -13.79
C ILE A 491 -8.56 -0.51 -13.14
N GLU A 492 -8.94 -1.75 -13.46
CA GLU A 492 -8.29 -2.95 -12.92
C GLU A 492 -6.81 -3.01 -13.31
N ALA A 493 -6.48 -2.70 -14.57
CA ALA A 493 -5.09 -2.58 -15.00
C ALA A 493 -4.34 -1.51 -14.19
N ALA A 494 -4.98 -0.37 -13.88
CA ALA A 494 -4.36 0.69 -13.08
C ALA A 494 -4.12 0.26 -11.62
N VAL A 495 -5.14 -0.30 -10.94
CA VAL A 495 -5.06 -0.64 -9.52
C VAL A 495 -4.30 -1.93 -9.25
N LEU A 496 -4.23 -2.85 -10.22
CA LEU A 496 -3.49 -4.11 -10.12
C LEU A 496 -2.09 -4.09 -10.72
N ASN A 497 -1.64 -2.92 -11.22
CA ASN A 497 -0.46 -2.76 -12.06
C ASN A 497 -0.66 -3.37 -13.46
N PRO A 498 -0.56 -2.58 -14.56
CA PRO A 498 -0.99 -3.02 -15.87
C PRO A 498 -0.15 -4.20 -16.39
N VAL A 499 1.14 -4.26 -16.03
CA VAL A 499 2.02 -5.36 -16.44
C VAL A 499 1.64 -6.66 -15.74
N PHE A 500 1.37 -6.61 -14.44
CA PHE A 500 0.96 -7.79 -13.68
C PHE A 500 -0.47 -8.22 -14.00
N PHE A 501 -1.38 -7.28 -14.21
CA PHE A 501 -2.74 -7.57 -14.62
C PHE A 501 -2.77 -8.32 -15.95
N VAL A 502 -2.08 -7.80 -16.98
CA VAL A 502 -1.97 -8.47 -18.29
C VAL A 502 -1.28 -9.83 -18.14
N GLY A 503 -0.19 -9.92 -17.36
CA GLY A 503 0.52 -11.17 -17.11
C GLY A 503 -0.34 -12.22 -16.42
N ALA A 504 -1.23 -11.82 -15.51
CA ALA A 504 -2.09 -12.70 -14.76
C ALA A 504 -3.30 -13.17 -15.58
N VAL A 505 -3.95 -12.27 -16.31
CA VAL A 505 -5.01 -12.62 -17.27
C VAL A 505 -4.46 -13.54 -18.36
N TRP A 506 -3.25 -13.27 -18.86
CA TRP A 506 -2.59 -14.16 -19.82
C TRP A 506 -2.30 -15.53 -19.20
N ALA A 507 -1.81 -15.60 -17.96
CA ALA A 507 -1.63 -16.88 -17.27
C ALA A 507 -2.94 -17.67 -17.16
N MET A 508 -4.05 -17.02 -16.80
CA MET A 508 -5.37 -17.64 -16.75
C MET A 508 -5.80 -18.21 -18.11
N ILE A 509 -5.71 -17.41 -19.18
CA ILE A 509 -6.09 -17.83 -20.54
C ILE A 509 -5.19 -18.97 -21.04
N ALA A 510 -3.87 -18.84 -20.84
CA ALA A 510 -2.89 -19.81 -21.31
C ALA A 510 -3.03 -21.13 -20.55
N PHE A 511 -3.21 -21.08 -19.24
CA PHE A 511 -3.52 -22.24 -18.42
C PHE A 511 -4.79 -22.95 -18.90
N TRP A 512 -5.88 -22.21 -19.10
CA TRP A 512 -7.15 -22.77 -19.58
C TRP A 512 -7.01 -23.43 -20.96
N LYS A 513 -6.39 -22.75 -21.94
CA LYS A 513 -6.13 -23.32 -23.27
C LYS A 513 -5.25 -24.57 -23.23
N ARG A 514 -4.24 -24.61 -22.36
CA ARG A 514 -3.37 -25.78 -22.18
C ARG A 514 -4.13 -26.93 -21.51
N SER A 515 -4.98 -26.65 -20.52
CA SER A 515 -5.81 -27.66 -19.86
C SER A 515 -6.74 -28.38 -20.83
N ALA A 516 -7.33 -27.67 -21.79
CA ALA A 516 -8.18 -28.24 -22.83
C ALA A 516 -7.43 -29.20 -23.78
N ARG A 517 -6.13 -28.99 -23.99
CA ARG A 517 -5.26 -29.86 -24.82
C ARG A 517 -4.69 -31.06 -24.06
N VAL A 518 -4.83 -31.09 -22.73
CA VAL A 518 -4.39 -32.20 -21.87
C VAL A 518 -5.51 -33.22 -21.64
N ALA A 519 -6.72 -33.00 -22.20
CA ALA A 519 -7.76 -34.02 -22.28
C ALA A 519 -7.26 -35.28 -23.01
N PRO A 520 -7.65 -36.50 -22.58
CA PRO A 520 -7.14 -37.74 -23.16
C PRO A 520 -7.58 -37.88 -24.63
N ALA A 521 -6.60 -37.98 -25.53
CA ALA A 521 -6.81 -38.41 -26.91
C ALA A 521 -6.48 -39.92 -27.01
N PRO A 522 -7.24 -40.72 -27.78
CA PRO A 522 -6.91 -42.13 -28.01
C PRO A 522 -5.56 -42.27 -28.71
N GLY A 523 -4.68 -43.20 -28.25
CA GLY A 523 -3.43 -43.57 -28.94
C GLY A 523 -2.09 -43.03 -28.37
N MET A 524 -2.04 -42.58 -27.11
CA MET A 524 -0.82 -42.00 -26.51
C MET A 524 0.23 -43.01 -26.01
N THR A 525 1.52 -42.62 -26.05
CA THR A 525 2.67 -43.48 -25.71
C THR A 525 3.02 -43.49 -24.21
N ALA A 526 3.83 -44.47 -23.77
CA ALA A 526 4.25 -44.61 -22.37
C ALA A 526 5.19 -43.47 -21.87
N ALA A 527 5.94 -42.82 -22.77
CA ALA A 527 6.79 -41.68 -22.44
C ALA A 527 5.96 -40.41 -22.20
N ASP A 528 4.88 -40.21 -22.96
CA ASP A 528 3.91 -39.13 -22.76
C ASP A 528 3.20 -39.25 -21.40
N ASN A 529 2.95 -40.49 -20.95
CA ASN A 529 2.37 -40.76 -19.63
C ASN A 529 3.33 -40.44 -18.46
N ARG A 530 4.65 -40.59 -18.65
CA ARG A 530 5.65 -40.30 -17.61
C ARG A 530 5.82 -38.80 -17.40
N SER A 531 6.02 -38.03 -18.48
CA SER A 531 6.11 -36.56 -18.40
C SER A 531 4.80 -35.90 -17.91
N ARG A 532 3.64 -36.49 -18.24
CA ARG A 532 2.34 -36.06 -17.70
C ARG A 532 2.20 -36.32 -16.20
N ARG A 533 2.67 -37.46 -15.70
CA ARG A 533 2.63 -37.79 -14.26
C ARG A 533 3.44 -36.78 -13.44
N ASP A 534 4.59 -36.36 -13.93
CA ASP A 534 5.46 -35.40 -13.24
C ASP A 534 4.88 -33.97 -13.24
N ALA A 535 4.08 -33.60 -14.24
CA ALA A 535 3.42 -32.28 -14.34
C ALA A 535 2.06 -32.19 -13.58
N TRP A 536 1.54 -33.31 -13.10
CA TRP A 536 0.19 -33.43 -12.52
C TRP A 536 -0.02 -32.62 -11.21
N PRO A 537 0.94 -32.58 -10.26
CA PRO A 537 0.79 -31.81 -9.02
C PRO A 537 0.72 -30.30 -9.27
N THR A 538 1.62 -29.79 -10.10
CA THR A 538 1.66 -28.37 -10.51
C THR A 538 0.38 -27.97 -11.24
N PHE A 539 -0.13 -28.85 -12.11
CA PHE A 539 -1.40 -28.61 -12.79
C PHE A 539 -2.57 -28.49 -11.81
N ALA A 540 -2.67 -29.40 -10.83
CA ALA A 540 -3.73 -29.38 -9.81
C ALA A 540 -3.69 -28.09 -8.99
N LEU A 541 -2.49 -27.65 -8.61
CA LEU A 541 -2.30 -26.40 -7.86
C LEU A 541 -2.67 -25.16 -8.70
N CYS A 542 -2.25 -25.11 -9.97
CA CYS A 542 -2.68 -24.05 -10.89
C CYS A 542 -4.20 -24.05 -11.11
N LEU A 543 -4.82 -25.22 -11.26
CA LEU A 543 -6.28 -25.32 -11.35
C LEU A 543 -6.95 -24.81 -10.07
N PHE A 544 -6.39 -25.13 -8.91
CA PHE A 544 -6.89 -24.64 -7.64
C PHE A 544 -6.81 -23.11 -7.54
N PHE A 545 -5.67 -22.49 -7.85
CA PHE A 545 -5.55 -21.03 -7.89
C PHE A 545 -6.50 -20.39 -8.92
N PHE A 546 -6.66 -21.01 -10.09
CA PHE A 546 -7.64 -20.59 -11.09
C PHE A 546 -9.06 -20.61 -10.53
N CYS A 547 -9.48 -21.71 -9.89
CA CYS A 547 -10.79 -21.81 -9.26
C CYS A 547 -10.98 -20.82 -8.09
N MET A 548 -9.91 -20.45 -7.38
CA MET A 548 -9.95 -19.48 -6.28
C MET A 548 -9.94 -18.01 -6.74
N SER A 549 -9.75 -17.74 -8.03
CA SER A 549 -9.72 -16.39 -8.61
C SER A 549 -10.80 -16.16 -9.66
N ALA A 550 -10.92 -17.08 -10.63
CA ALA A 550 -11.76 -16.93 -11.81
C ALA A 550 -13.25 -16.67 -11.51
N PRO A 551 -13.92 -17.34 -10.55
CA PRO A 551 -15.35 -17.13 -10.32
C PRO A 551 -15.66 -15.70 -9.86
N VAL A 552 -14.80 -15.13 -9.02
CA VAL A 552 -14.93 -13.75 -8.54
C VAL A 552 -14.60 -12.79 -9.68
N PHE A 553 -13.45 -12.94 -10.34
CA PHE A 553 -13.01 -12.02 -11.38
C PHE A 553 -13.94 -12.04 -12.60
N LEU A 554 -14.24 -13.23 -13.14
CA LEU A 554 -15.11 -13.39 -14.31
C LEU A 554 -16.57 -13.07 -13.98
N GLY A 555 -17.04 -13.37 -12.77
CA GLY A 555 -18.39 -12.99 -12.34
C GLY A 555 -18.58 -11.47 -12.37
N HIS A 556 -17.63 -10.73 -11.80
CA HIS A 556 -17.65 -9.27 -11.85
C HIS A 556 -17.43 -8.73 -13.26
N LEU A 557 -16.53 -9.33 -14.04
CA LEU A 557 -16.32 -8.95 -15.44
C LEU A 557 -17.61 -9.11 -16.27
N LEU A 558 -18.32 -10.22 -16.11
CA LEU A 558 -19.63 -10.43 -16.75
C LEU A 558 -20.66 -9.41 -16.25
N TYR A 559 -20.65 -9.10 -14.95
CA TYR A 559 -21.54 -8.09 -14.38
C TYR A 559 -21.34 -6.69 -14.98
N THR A 560 -20.13 -6.39 -15.46
CA THR A 560 -19.86 -5.12 -16.15
C THR A 560 -20.67 -4.93 -17.43
N LEU A 561 -21.25 -5.99 -17.99
CA LEU A 561 -22.16 -5.87 -19.12
C LEU A 561 -23.46 -5.17 -18.71
N HIS A 562 -23.87 -5.31 -17.45
CA HIS A 562 -25.08 -4.71 -16.91
C HIS A 562 -24.83 -3.35 -16.27
N SER A 563 -23.89 -3.24 -15.33
CA SER A 563 -23.65 -2.01 -14.56
C SER A 563 -22.18 -1.86 -14.15
N ARG A 564 -21.85 -0.72 -13.53
CA ARG A 564 -20.50 -0.40 -13.07
C ARG A 564 -20.10 -1.29 -11.89
N VAL A 565 -18.88 -1.81 -11.92
CA VAL A 565 -18.27 -2.57 -10.81
C VAL A 565 -17.19 -1.72 -10.16
N GLN A 566 -17.19 -1.68 -8.83
CA GLN A 566 -16.14 -1.00 -8.07
C GLN A 566 -14.84 -1.84 -8.09
N PRO A 567 -13.67 -1.21 -8.23
CA PRO A 567 -12.41 -1.93 -8.47
C PRO A 567 -11.96 -2.80 -7.29
N ASN A 568 -12.33 -2.45 -6.06
CA ASN A 568 -11.99 -3.24 -4.88
C ASN A 568 -12.90 -4.48 -4.70
N TRP A 569 -13.93 -4.68 -5.52
CA TRP A 569 -14.82 -5.85 -5.38
C TRP A 569 -14.12 -7.16 -5.73
N ILE A 570 -13.10 -7.13 -6.60
CA ILE A 570 -12.31 -8.31 -6.94
C ILE A 570 -11.16 -8.60 -5.97
N ALA A 571 -10.94 -7.76 -4.95
CA ALA A 571 -9.81 -7.88 -4.01
C ALA A 571 -9.51 -9.32 -3.53
N PRO A 572 -10.48 -10.16 -3.10
CA PRO A 572 -10.18 -11.54 -2.68
C PRO A 572 -9.63 -12.44 -3.80
N ALA A 573 -9.90 -12.13 -5.07
CA ALA A 573 -9.41 -12.89 -6.22
C ALA A 573 -7.95 -12.60 -6.57
N VAL A 574 -7.44 -11.44 -6.16
CA VAL A 574 -6.15 -10.88 -6.63
C VAL A 574 -4.97 -11.75 -6.20
N VAL A 575 -4.90 -12.16 -4.93
CA VAL A 575 -3.79 -12.98 -4.42
C VAL A 575 -3.77 -14.36 -5.10
N PRO A 576 -4.88 -15.14 -5.16
CA PRO A 576 -4.91 -16.40 -5.92
C PRO A 576 -4.57 -16.21 -7.40
N MET A 577 -5.00 -15.10 -8.02
CA MET A 577 -4.71 -14.78 -9.41
C MET A 577 -3.20 -14.59 -9.65
N PHE A 578 -2.49 -13.90 -8.75
CA PHE A 578 -1.04 -13.76 -8.84
C PHE A 578 -0.29 -15.04 -8.44
N CYS A 579 -0.83 -15.85 -7.53
CA CYS A 579 -0.29 -17.20 -7.26
C CYS A 579 -0.30 -18.06 -8.52
N LEU A 580 -1.42 -18.05 -9.28
CA LEU A 580 -1.50 -18.73 -10.58
C LEU A 580 -0.45 -18.18 -11.55
N MET A 581 -0.35 -16.85 -11.69
CA MET A 581 0.62 -16.21 -12.58
C MET A 581 2.05 -16.66 -12.29
N VAL A 582 2.50 -16.52 -11.04
CA VAL A 582 3.88 -16.85 -10.65
C VAL A 582 4.15 -18.34 -10.78
N THR A 583 3.20 -19.19 -10.43
CA THR A 583 3.36 -20.65 -10.54
C THR A 583 3.39 -21.10 -12.00
N TYR A 584 2.51 -20.55 -12.84
CA TYR A 584 2.41 -20.91 -14.25
C TYR A 584 3.65 -20.51 -15.04
N TRP A 585 4.13 -19.28 -14.86
CA TRP A 585 5.31 -18.78 -15.55
C TRP A 585 6.62 -19.30 -14.95
N GLY A 586 6.66 -19.59 -13.64
CA GLY A 586 7.84 -20.11 -12.97
C GLY A 586 8.18 -21.58 -13.24
N ASN A 587 7.21 -22.38 -13.71
CA ASN A 587 7.35 -23.83 -13.94
C ASN A 587 7.42 -24.22 -15.43
N GLN A 588 7.64 -23.26 -16.34
CA GLN A 588 7.96 -23.57 -17.74
C GLN A 588 9.43 -24.05 -17.76
N GLY A 589 9.67 -25.33 -18.06
CA GLY A 589 10.94 -26.03 -17.82
C GLY A 589 12.22 -25.33 -18.31
N SER A 590 13.34 -25.74 -17.68
CA SER A 590 14.73 -25.23 -17.73
C SER A 590 15.46 -25.26 -19.09
N GLY A 591 14.76 -25.05 -20.21
CA GLY A 591 15.38 -24.71 -21.48
C GLY A 591 15.32 -23.21 -21.67
N PHE A 592 16.46 -22.53 -21.82
CA PHE A 592 16.53 -21.08 -22.06
C PHE A 592 15.64 -20.69 -23.24
N ARG A 593 14.42 -20.18 -22.97
CA ARG A 593 13.48 -19.73 -23.99
C ARG A 593 13.43 -18.21 -23.97
N VAL A 594 13.28 -17.60 -25.15
CA VAL A 594 13.04 -16.14 -25.30
C VAL A 594 11.89 -15.66 -24.39
N GLN A 595 10.94 -16.54 -24.08
CA GLN A 595 9.86 -16.31 -23.13
C GLN A 595 10.35 -15.99 -21.71
N ASP A 596 11.40 -16.64 -21.19
CA ASP A 596 11.91 -16.40 -19.84
C ASP A 596 12.56 -15.02 -19.73
N LEU A 597 13.25 -14.60 -20.79
CA LEU A 597 13.84 -13.26 -20.87
C LEU A 597 12.75 -12.17 -20.89
N VAL A 598 11.68 -12.39 -21.67
CA VAL A 598 10.55 -11.45 -21.76
C VAL A 598 9.79 -11.39 -20.44
N VAL A 599 9.47 -12.54 -19.83
CA VAL A 599 8.78 -12.62 -18.53
C VAL A 599 9.60 -11.93 -17.45
N ASN A 600 10.91 -12.16 -17.37
CA ASN A 600 11.77 -11.50 -16.39
C ASN A 600 11.85 -9.97 -16.61
N ARG A 601 11.93 -9.51 -17.86
CA ARG A 601 11.90 -8.06 -18.18
C ARG A 601 10.57 -7.43 -17.81
N LEU A 602 9.46 -8.09 -18.09
CA LEU A 602 8.12 -7.62 -17.72
C LEU A 602 7.92 -7.64 -16.20
N LEU A 603 8.43 -8.65 -15.49
CA LEU A 603 8.42 -8.67 -14.03
C LEU A 603 9.16 -7.44 -13.46
N VAL A 604 10.36 -7.17 -13.94
CA VAL A 604 11.15 -6.00 -13.51
C VAL A 604 10.43 -4.69 -13.85
N LEU A 605 9.89 -4.56 -15.07
CA LEU A 605 9.12 -3.38 -15.48
C LEU A 605 7.90 -3.17 -14.58
N GLY A 606 7.15 -4.24 -14.30
CA GLY A 606 6.02 -4.22 -13.40
C GLY A 606 6.42 -3.79 -11.99
N LEU A 607 7.52 -4.32 -11.44
CA LEU A 607 8.02 -3.91 -10.14
C LEU A 607 8.42 -2.43 -10.10
N ILE A 608 9.15 -1.95 -11.11
CA ILE A 608 9.55 -0.53 -11.21
C ILE A 608 8.32 0.37 -11.27
N LEU A 609 7.36 0.05 -12.13
CA LEU A 609 6.12 0.81 -12.27
C LEU A 609 5.33 0.81 -10.96
N GLY A 610 5.16 -0.36 -10.35
CA GLY A 610 4.35 -0.53 -9.14
C GLY A 610 4.95 0.12 -7.89
N ILE A 611 6.27 -0.02 -7.69
CA ILE A 611 7.00 0.67 -6.62
C ILE A 611 6.99 2.18 -6.88
N GLY A 612 7.16 2.61 -8.13
CA GLY A 612 7.10 4.03 -8.51
C GLY A 612 5.74 4.65 -8.19
N VAL A 613 4.64 4.03 -8.65
CA VAL A 613 3.27 4.47 -8.34
C VAL A 613 3.04 4.46 -6.83
N SER A 614 3.43 3.40 -6.13
CA SER A 614 3.29 3.31 -4.67
C SER A 614 4.02 4.44 -3.95
N ALA A 615 5.24 4.78 -4.37
CA ALA A 615 6.01 5.88 -3.78
C ALA A 615 5.32 7.23 -4.01
N LEU A 616 4.79 7.48 -5.22
CA LEU A 616 4.03 8.69 -5.52
C LEU A 616 2.73 8.80 -4.71
N MET A 617 2.07 7.67 -4.43
CA MET A 617 0.86 7.64 -3.61
C MET A 617 1.14 7.91 -2.13
N HIS A 618 2.26 7.42 -1.59
CA HIS A 618 2.61 7.65 -0.18
C HIS A 618 3.20 9.05 0.07
N GLU A 619 3.90 9.62 -0.92
CA GLU A 619 4.49 10.96 -0.87
C GLU A 619 4.18 11.76 -2.14
N PRO A 620 2.98 12.35 -2.27
CA PRO A 620 2.60 13.16 -3.44
C PRO A 620 3.50 14.37 -3.69
N LYS A 621 4.26 14.83 -2.69
CA LYS A 621 5.28 15.89 -2.90
C LYS A 621 6.38 15.45 -3.87
N LEU A 622 6.56 14.14 -4.09
CA LEU A 622 7.43 13.64 -5.17
C LEU A 622 6.92 14.08 -6.54
N ILE A 623 5.61 14.10 -6.77
CA ILE A 623 5.01 14.62 -8.01
C ILE A 623 5.41 16.09 -8.17
N ALA A 624 5.30 16.89 -7.10
CA ALA A 624 5.68 18.30 -7.12
C ALA A 624 7.19 18.50 -7.41
N LYS A 625 8.05 17.63 -6.86
CA LYS A 625 9.49 17.67 -7.11
C LYS A 625 9.84 17.30 -8.56
N LEU A 626 9.11 16.36 -9.16
CA LEU A 626 9.34 15.89 -10.53
C LEU A 626 8.79 16.87 -11.57
N ALA A 627 7.56 17.35 -11.40
CA ALA A 627 6.92 18.31 -12.30
C ALA A 627 7.41 19.76 -12.09
N GLY A 628 7.95 20.06 -10.90
CA GLY A 628 8.47 21.37 -10.54
C GLY A 628 7.47 22.28 -9.82
N HIS A 629 6.20 21.90 -9.77
CA HIS A 629 5.10 22.58 -9.06
C HIS A 629 4.10 21.51 -8.55
N PRO A 630 3.38 21.76 -7.45
CA PRO A 630 2.44 20.78 -6.90
C PRO A 630 1.21 20.59 -7.77
N LEU A 631 0.56 19.42 -7.68
CA LEU A 631 -0.79 19.24 -8.22
C LEU A 631 -1.78 20.14 -7.50
N PRO A 632 -2.86 20.61 -8.18
CA PRO A 632 -4.03 21.16 -7.50
C PRO A 632 -4.48 20.24 -6.37
N GLY A 633 -4.86 20.79 -5.21
CA GLY A 633 -5.21 19.97 -4.04
C GLY A 633 -6.39 19.04 -4.29
N GLU A 634 -7.35 19.45 -5.11
CA GLU A 634 -8.48 18.61 -5.54
C GLU A 634 -8.07 17.38 -6.38
N MET A 635 -6.90 17.44 -7.02
CA MET A 635 -6.32 16.36 -7.82
C MET A 635 -5.21 15.60 -7.07
N ASP A 636 -4.99 15.92 -5.80
CA ASP A 636 -3.99 15.24 -4.98
C ASP A 636 -4.42 13.78 -4.72
N PRO A 637 -3.55 12.76 -4.99
CA PRO A 637 -3.89 11.36 -4.76
C PRO A 637 -4.32 11.05 -3.32
N LEU A 638 -3.88 11.86 -2.35
CA LEU A 638 -4.22 11.71 -0.94
C LEU A 638 -5.39 12.59 -0.50
N ARG A 639 -6.10 13.30 -1.41
CA ARG A 639 -7.21 14.21 -1.06
C ARG A 639 -8.21 13.58 -0.10
N ARG A 640 -8.62 12.33 -0.35
CA ARG A 640 -9.61 11.61 0.48
C ARG A 640 -9.19 11.42 1.94
N ALA A 641 -7.90 11.53 2.23
CA ALA A 641 -7.28 11.31 3.53
C ALA A 641 -6.53 12.58 4.02
N LEU A 642 -6.92 13.77 3.56
CA LEU A 642 -6.32 15.04 3.96
C LEU A 642 -7.38 16.12 4.16
N ALA A 643 -6.98 17.17 4.90
CA ALA A 643 -7.72 18.40 5.14
C ALA A 643 -8.98 18.26 6.02
N TRP A 644 -9.16 17.15 6.74
CA TRP A 644 -10.29 16.93 7.65
C TRP A 644 -10.11 17.59 9.00
N LYS A 645 -8.87 17.72 9.51
CA LYS A 645 -8.60 18.53 10.70
C LYS A 645 -8.93 20.00 10.44
N GLU A 646 -8.47 20.54 9.31
CA GLU A 646 -8.76 21.91 8.89
C GLU A 646 -10.25 22.11 8.63
N SER A 647 -10.91 21.13 7.99
CA SER A 647 -12.37 21.13 7.82
C SER A 647 -13.10 21.18 9.17
N SER A 648 -12.67 20.37 10.14
CA SER A 648 -13.25 20.32 11.48
C SER A 648 -13.04 21.62 12.24
N ALA A 649 -11.84 22.21 12.15
CA ALA A 649 -11.53 23.50 12.78
C ALA A 649 -12.42 24.62 12.22
N LEU A 650 -12.69 24.61 10.91
CA LEU A 650 -13.56 25.58 10.26
C LEU A 650 -15.02 25.45 10.71
N VAL A 651 -15.53 24.23 10.82
CA VAL A 651 -16.88 23.98 11.36
C VAL A 651 -16.96 24.36 12.84
N GLU A 652 -15.91 24.09 13.62
CA GLU A 652 -15.84 24.49 15.02
C GLU A 652 -15.80 26.01 15.18
N GLU A 653 -15.07 26.74 14.33
CA GLU A 653 -15.08 28.21 14.33
C GLU A 653 -16.48 28.76 14.09
N ALA A 654 -17.21 28.23 13.10
CA ALA A 654 -18.59 28.61 12.85
C ALA A 654 -19.49 28.30 14.06
N ARG A 655 -19.29 27.16 14.73
CA ARG A 655 -20.02 26.78 15.94
C ARG A 655 -19.74 27.73 17.10
N GLN A 656 -18.47 28.07 17.32
CA GLN A 656 -18.03 28.96 18.39
C GLN A 656 -18.60 30.37 18.26
N ASN A 657 -18.86 30.83 17.03
CA ASN A 657 -19.51 32.12 16.79
C ASN A 657 -20.97 32.18 17.28
N LEU A 658 -21.63 31.03 17.47
CA LEU A 658 -23.03 30.97 17.91
C LEU A 658 -23.18 30.70 19.41
N LEU A 659 -22.16 30.15 20.05
CA LEU A 659 -22.17 29.89 21.49
C LEU A 659 -22.42 31.14 22.36
N PRO A 660 -21.97 32.36 22.00
CA PRO A 660 -22.29 33.59 22.74
C PRO A 660 -23.79 33.92 22.82
N GLU A 661 -24.64 33.33 21.97
CA GLU A 661 -26.10 33.48 22.05
C GLU A 661 -26.70 32.75 23.27
N GLY A 662 -25.89 32.04 24.07
CA GLY A 662 -26.31 31.37 25.30
C GLY A 662 -27.07 30.06 25.07
N LYS A 663 -27.11 29.57 23.83
CA LYS A 663 -27.74 28.30 23.44
C LYS A 663 -26.69 27.25 23.09
N PRO A 664 -26.92 25.96 23.38
CA PRO A 664 -26.11 24.89 22.84
C PRO A 664 -26.13 24.93 21.30
N VAL A 665 -24.99 24.58 20.69
CA VAL A 665 -24.83 24.53 19.24
C VAL A 665 -24.26 23.17 18.85
N PHE A 666 -25.04 22.38 18.10
CA PHE A 666 -24.61 21.09 17.57
C PHE A 666 -24.25 21.18 16.07
N ILE A 667 -23.73 20.09 15.50
CA ILE A 667 -23.31 20.06 14.09
C ILE A 667 -24.15 19.03 13.32
N ILE A 668 -24.56 19.38 12.11
CA ILE A 668 -25.25 18.49 11.18
C ILE A 668 -24.42 18.39 9.90
N ALA A 669 -23.86 17.22 9.62
CA ALA A 669 -23.21 16.93 8.35
C ALA A 669 -24.24 16.40 7.34
N ASP A 670 -24.10 16.77 6.07
CA ASP A 670 -24.90 16.24 4.96
C ASP A 670 -24.66 14.75 4.69
N HIS A 671 -23.48 14.24 5.01
CA HIS A 671 -23.05 12.87 4.76
C HIS A 671 -22.53 12.18 6.04
N TYR A 672 -22.90 10.90 6.23
CA TYR A 672 -22.54 10.11 7.42
C TYR A 672 -21.02 9.91 7.59
N GLY A 673 -20.28 9.90 6.48
CA GLY A 673 -18.82 9.85 6.52
C GLY A 673 -18.23 11.11 7.18
N MET A 674 -18.74 12.28 6.78
CA MET A 674 -18.31 13.57 7.32
C MET A 674 -18.69 13.69 8.79
N ALA A 675 -19.87 13.19 9.18
CA ALA A 675 -20.25 13.08 10.58
C ALA A 675 -19.22 12.26 11.38
N GLY A 676 -18.73 11.15 10.81
CA GLY A 676 -17.64 10.35 11.39
C GLY A 676 -16.34 11.13 11.53
N GLU A 677 -15.91 11.86 10.50
CA GLU A 677 -14.67 12.63 10.51
C GLU A 677 -14.72 13.80 11.49
N PHE A 678 -15.79 14.61 11.48
CA PHE A 678 -15.97 15.69 12.45
C PHE A 678 -16.05 15.13 13.88
N THR A 679 -16.73 14.01 14.10
CA THR A 679 -16.73 13.36 15.43
C THR A 679 -15.32 12.94 15.84
N PHE A 680 -14.52 12.42 14.90
CA PHE A 680 -13.16 11.98 15.19
C PHE A 680 -12.16 13.13 15.35
N TYR A 681 -12.37 14.29 14.73
CA TYR A 681 -11.39 15.38 14.76
C TYR A 681 -11.76 16.51 15.72
N LEU A 682 -13.02 16.63 16.13
CA LEU A 682 -13.45 17.54 17.19
C LEU A 682 -13.23 16.90 18.58
N PRO A 683 -12.42 17.49 19.47
CA PRO A 683 -12.13 16.91 20.77
C PRO A 683 -13.37 16.67 21.64
N GLU A 684 -14.33 17.61 21.62
CA GLU A 684 -15.59 17.50 22.37
C GLU A 684 -16.46 16.35 21.84
N ALA A 685 -16.65 16.29 20.52
CA ALA A 685 -17.43 15.22 19.88
C ALA A 685 -16.82 13.83 20.11
N LYS A 686 -15.49 13.71 19.97
CA LYS A 686 -14.78 12.45 20.21
C LYS A 686 -14.97 11.97 21.64
N LYS A 687 -14.83 12.87 22.62
CA LYS A 687 -15.00 12.53 24.04
C LYS A 687 -16.43 12.05 24.32
N ALA A 688 -17.44 12.68 23.71
CA ALA A 688 -18.83 12.30 23.89
C ALA A 688 -19.12 10.84 23.50
N VAL A 689 -18.49 10.34 22.42
CA VAL A 689 -18.67 8.94 21.97
C VAL A 689 -17.67 7.94 22.59
N ALA A 690 -16.63 8.42 23.28
CA ALA A 690 -15.62 7.57 23.92
C ALA A 690 -16.08 7.00 25.28
N ILE A 691 -17.13 7.56 25.89
CA ILE A 691 -17.66 7.13 27.19
C ILE A 691 -18.40 5.79 27.02
N ARG A 692 -17.64 4.70 27.16
CA ARG A 692 -18.18 3.33 27.23
C ARG A 692 -19.02 3.16 28.50
N ASN A 693 -20.32 3.42 28.46
CA ASN A 693 -21.20 2.81 29.45
C ASN A 693 -22.61 2.54 28.89
N PRO A 694 -23.00 1.26 28.68
CA PRO A 694 -24.38 0.91 28.32
C PRO A 694 -25.43 1.40 29.34
N GLN A 695 -25.02 1.70 30.57
CA GLN A 695 -25.88 2.19 31.65
C GLN A 695 -25.93 3.73 31.76
N SER A 696 -25.12 4.49 31.02
CA SER A 696 -25.16 5.97 31.09
C SER A 696 -26.15 6.63 30.13
N ALA A 697 -26.93 5.84 29.38
CA ALA A 697 -27.92 6.33 28.42
C ALA A 697 -29.10 7.13 29.05
N ILE A 698 -29.12 7.33 30.37
CA ILE A 698 -30.26 7.91 31.11
C ILE A 698 -29.91 9.27 31.77
N ARG A 699 -28.72 9.84 31.58
CA ARG A 699 -28.44 11.22 32.02
C ARG A 699 -28.13 12.11 30.82
N ASN A 700 -28.82 13.25 30.72
CA ASN A 700 -28.78 14.31 29.68
C ASN A 700 -27.40 14.90 29.34
N SER A 701 -26.28 14.28 29.75
CA SER A 701 -24.91 14.76 29.59
C SER A 701 -24.09 14.04 28.50
N ALA A 702 -24.70 13.26 27.60
CA ALA A 702 -23.96 12.46 26.61
C ALA A 702 -24.60 12.39 25.21
N LEU A 703 -25.33 13.43 24.77
CA LEU A 703 -25.81 13.48 23.39
C LEU A 703 -24.64 13.67 22.43
N PRO A 704 -24.61 13.00 21.26
CA PRO A 704 -23.61 13.27 20.22
C PRO A 704 -23.55 14.76 19.89
N LEU A 705 -22.36 15.31 19.65
CA LEU A 705 -22.22 16.71 19.19
C LEU A 705 -22.46 16.84 17.68
N VAL A 706 -22.12 15.79 16.92
CA VAL A 706 -22.18 15.77 15.47
C VAL A 706 -23.21 14.73 15.03
N TYR A 707 -24.11 15.15 14.17
CA TYR A 707 -25.17 14.35 13.56
C TYR A 707 -24.98 14.28 12.05
N CYS A 708 -25.65 13.32 11.43
CA CYS A 708 -25.89 13.34 10.00
C CYS A 708 -27.31 13.86 9.77
N ALA A 709 -27.54 14.61 8.70
CA ALA A 709 -28.86 15.09 8.31
C ALA A 709 -29.86 13.92 8.34
N THR A 710 -30.92 14.05 9.15
CA THR A 710 -31.82 12.94 9.47
C THR A 710 -32.53 12.49 8.21
N PRO A 711 -32.29 11.25 7.76
CA PRO A 711 -33.02 10.72 6.62
C PRO A 711 -34.39 10.25 7.12
N THR A 712 -35.44 10.52 6.34
CA THR A 712 -36.79 10.01 6.60
C THR A 712 -36.89 8.49 6.45
N GLN A 713 -35.84 7.86 5.91
CA GLN A 713 -35.71 6.43 5.67
C GLN A 713 -34.32 5.93 6.10
N PRO A 714 -34.17 4.63 6.46
CA PRO A 714 -32.88 4.05 6.78
C PRO A 714 -31.94 4.08 5.57
N ASN A 715 -30.96 4.99 5.55
CA ASN A 715 -29.94 5.08 4.50
C ASN A 715 -28.49 4.95 5.00
N ASN A 716 -28.30 4.89 6.32
CA ASN A 716 -27.01 4.72 6.99
C ASN A 716 -27.21 4.13 8.41
N GLN A 717 -26.11 3.82 9.10
CA GLN A 717 -26.09 3.16 10.40
C GLN A 717 -26.55 4.06 11.55
N LEU A 718 -26.30 5.37 11.48
CA LEU A 718 -26.67 6.32 12.53
C LEU A 718 -28.20 6.34 12.74
N TYR A 719 -28.99 6.04 11.70
CA TYR A 719 -30.44 5.91 11.78
C TYR A 719 -30.92 4.90 12.84
N PHE A 720 -30.15 3.84 13.06
CA PHE A 720 -30.47 2.75 13.99
C PHE A 720 -30.04 3.04 15.44
N TRP A 721 -29.40 4.18 15.69
CA TRP A 721 -28.95 4.59 17.01
C TRP A 721 -29.83 5.75 17.50
N PRO A 722 -30.74 5.52 18.47
CA PRO A 722 -31.68 6.54 18.95
C PRO A 722 -31.01 7.86 19.35
N GLU A 723 -29.82 7.81 19.93
CA GLU A 723 -29.02 8.96 20.34
C GLU A 723 -28.56 9.85 19.16
N TYR A 724 -28.55 9.34 17.93
CA TYR A 724 -28.26 10.10 16.71
C TYR A 724 -29.52 10.70 16.06
N ARG A 725 -30.67 10.67 16.74
CA ARG A 725 -31.89 11.40 16.36
C ARG A 725 -31.97 12.69 17.18
N TYR A 726 -31.61 13.81 16.56
CA TYR A 726 -31.60 15.10 17.25
C TYR A 726 -33.01 15.71 17.40
N HIS A 727 -33.98 15.31 16.56
CA HIS A 727 -35.38 15.77 16.65
C HIS A 727 -36.01 15.42 18.00
N GLY A 728 -36.62 16.40 18.65
CA GLY A 728 -37.29 16.27 19.95
C GLY A 728 -36.37 16.26 21.17
N VAL A 729 -35.06 16.04 20.99
CA VAL A 729 -34.09 16.01 22.09
C VAL A 729 -33.25 17.30 22.14
N ARG A 730 -32.99 17.91 20.99
CA ARG A 730 -32.25 19.18 20.85
C ARG A 730 -33.16 20.36 20.46
N THR A 731 -34.46 20.28 20.73
CA THR A 731 -35.43 21.35 20.44
C THR A 731 -35.02 22.64 21.16
N GLY A 732 -35.07 23.76 20.44
CA GLY A 732 -34.63 25.07 20.91
C GLY A 732 -33.12 25.33 20.82
N GLU A 733 -32.31 24.33 20.45
CA GLU A 733 -30.87 24.51 20.22
C GLU A 733 -30.55 25.06 18.82
N ASN A 734 -29.36 25.62 18.67
CA ASN A 734 -28.81 26.06 17.39
C ASN A 734 -27.97 24.94 16.75
N ALA A 735 -27.73 25.02 15.45
CA ALA A 735 -26.87 24.09 14.73
C ALA A 735 -26.04 24.76 13.63
N ILE A 736 -24.88 24.16 13.34
CA ILE A 736 -24.15 24.39 12.10
C ILE A 736 -24.41 23.20 11.18
N TYR A 737 -25.08 23.46 10.06
CA TYR A 737 -25.16 22.49 8.98
C TYR A 737 -23.99 22.68 8.03
N VAL A 738 -23.36 21.58 7.61
CA VAL A 738 -22.20 21.60 6.73
C VAL A 738 -22.35 20.58 5.61
N THR A 739 -21.99 21.00 4.40
CA THR A 739 -21.97 20.18 3.19
C THR A 739 -20.66 20.38 2.43
N GLU A 740 -20.11 19.29 1.88
CA GLU A 740 -18.93 19.38 1.00
C GLU A 740 -19.36 19.66 -0.44
N LEU A 741 -18.76 20.70 -1.02
CA LEU A 741 -18.92 21.04 -2.43
C LEU A 741 -17.80 20.41 -3.26
N GLY A 742 -18.15 19.85 -4.42
CA GLY A 742 -17.17 19.39 -5.40
C GLY A 742 -16.48 18.06 -5.05
N PRO A 743 -15.46 17.65 -5.83
CA PRO A 743 -14.51 18.50 -6.54
C PRO A 743 -15.11 19.14 -7.79
N PHE A 744 -14.64 20.34 -8.13
CA PHE A 744 -15.11 21.06 -9.31
C PHE A 744 -14.23 20.71 -10.51
N PRO A 745 -14.80 20.52 -11.72
CA PRO A 745 -14.00 20.20 -12.88
C PRO A 745 -13.02 21.33 -13.21
N LEU A 746 -11.75 20.97 -13.36
CA LEU A 746 -10.72 21.87 -13.88
C LEU A 746 -10.92 22.10 -15.37
N GLU A 747 -10.40 23.22 -15.87
CA GLU A 747 -10.47 23.57 -17.29
C GLU A 747 -9.89 22.48 -18.21
N SER A 748 -10.40 22.42 -19.45
CA SER A 748 -9.86 21.48 -20.45
C SER A 748 -8.38 21.73 -20.71
N GLY A 749 -7.58 20.67 -20.75
CA GLY A 749 -6.14 20.77 -20.95
C GLY A 749 -5.33 21.18 -19.71
N TRP A 750 -5.95 21.23 -18.52
CA TRP A 750 -5.24 21.49 -17.26
C TRP A 750 -3.98 20.63 -17.04
N PRO A 751 -3.86 19.35 -17.47
CA PRO A 751 -2.62 18.59 -17.26
C PRO A 751 -1.45 19.18 -18.03
N ARG A 752 -1.69 19.74 -19.23
CA ARG A 752 -0.66 20.39 -20.04
C ARG A 752 -0.25 21.74 -19.44
N LYS A 753 -1.23 22.55 -19.01
CA LYS A 753 -0.98 23.81 -18.29
C LYS A 753 -0.20 23.57 -17.01
N TRP A 754 -0.61 22.57 -16.24
CA TRP A 754 0.09 22.10 -15.05
C TRP A 754 1.54 21.81 -15.41
N LEU A 755 1.83 20.89 -16.34
CA LEU A 755 3.21 20.57 -16.76
C LEU A 755 4.05 21.79 -17.16
N ASN A 756 3.42 22.81 -17.76
CA ASN A 756 4.06 24.06 -18.16
C ASN A 756 4.23 25.09 -17.01
N GLY A 757 3.65 24.83 -15.84
CA GLY A 757 3.61 25.76 -14.70
C GLY A 757 2.66 26.94 -14.91
N GLU A 758 1.71 26.81 -15.84
CA GLU A 758 0.69 27.83 -16.11
C GLU A 758 -0.40 27.81 -15.02
N PRO A 759 -1.04 28.95 -14.72
CA PRO A 759 -2.21 29.00 -13.84
C PRO A 759 -3.33 28.08 -14.35
N ILE A 760 -3.92 27.31 -13.43
CA ILE A 760 -5.02 26.40 -13.72
C ILE A 760 -6.31 27.00 -13.17
N SER A 761 -7.28 27.18 -14.05
CA SER A 761 -8.62 27.64 -13.71
C SER A 761 -9.62 26.49 -13.65
N TYR A 762 -10.77 26.73 -13.03
CA TYR A 762 -11.92 25.82 -13.11
C TYR A 762 -12.64 25.97 -14.44
N ALA A 763 -13.26 24.89 -14.92
CA ALA A 763 -14.09 24.94 -16.13
C ALA A 763 -15.34 25.81 -15.93
N SER A 764 -15.80 25.93 -14.69
CA SER A 764 -16.87 26.85 -14.27
C SER A 764 -16.59 27.35 -12.86
N PRO A 765 -17.05 28.56 -12.48
CA PRO A 765 -16.92 29.05 -11.12
C PRO A 765 -17.54 28.05 -10.13
N PRO A 766 -16.91 27.79 -8.98
CA PRO A 766 -17.54 27.00 -7.93
C PRO A 766 -18.84 27.68 -7.47
N GLU A 767 -19.95 26.96 -7.55
CA GLU A 767 -21.27 27.43 -7.18
C GLU A 767 -21.67 26.93 -5.79
N THR A 768 -22.40 27.76 -5.05
CA THR A 768 -23.06 27.37 -3.81
C THR A 768 -24.32 26.56 -4.12
N ILE A 769 -24.71 25.69 -3.20
CA ILE A 769 -26.02 25.05 -3.23
C ILE A 769 -27.06 25.93 -2.54
N PRO A 770 -28.33 25.89 -2.99
CA PRO A 770 -29.41 26.57 -2.29
C PRO A 770 -29.61 25.99 -0.89
N THR A 771 -30.17 26.78 0.02
CA THR A 771 -30.48 26.33 1.38
C THR A 771 -31.33 25.06 1.34
N PRO A 772 -30.89 23.96 1.97
CA PRO A 772 -31.64 22.71 1.97
C PRO A 772 -33.07 22.91 2.50
N PRO A 773 -34.12 22.54 1.74
CA PRO A 773 -35.52 22.76 2.15
C PRO A 773 -35.90 22.08 3.47
N GLN A 774 -35.19 21.01 3.83
CA GLN A 774 -35.36 20.33 5.11
C GLN A 774 -35.04 21.25 6.29
N LEU A 775 -33.92 21.98 6.23
CA LEU A 775 -33.51 22.88 7.32
C LEU A 775 -34.51 24.01 7.53
N LEU A 776 -35.09 24.56 6.45
CA LEU A 776 -36.13 25.59 6.53
C LEU A 776 -37.42 25.11 7.21
N ARG A 777 -37.69 23.81 7.17
CA ARG A 777 -38.84 23.20 7.87
C ARG A 777 -38.52 22.92 9.34
N GLU A 778 -37.27 22.57 9.64
CA GLU A 778 -36.82 22.11 10.95
C GLU A 778 -36.40 23.25 11.88
N PHE A 779 -35.92 24.38 11.35
CA PHE A 779 -35.42 25.50 12.14
C PHE A 779 -36.29 26.75 11.95
N GLU A 780 -36.30 27.64 12.95
CA GLU A 780 -36.99 28.93 12.83
C GLU A 780 -36.30 29.84 11.81
N SER A 781 -34.96 29.85 11.80
CA SER A 781 -34.19 30.58 10.79
C SER A 781 -32.98 29.80 10.34
N VAL A 782 -32.66 29.95 9.05
CA VAL A 782 -31.47 29.36 8.43
C VAL A 782 -30.77 30.45 7.64
N THR A 783 -29.47 30.64 7.88
CA THR A 783 -28.64 31.65 7.21
C THR A 783 -27.46 30.96 6.53
N ASP A 784 -27.31 31.19 5.23
CA ASP A 784 -26.15 30.71 4.47
C ASP A 784 -24.92 31.54 4.86
N LEU A 785 -23.91 30.90 5.46
CA LEU A 785 -22.63 31.53 5.81
C LEU A 785 -21.67 31.58 4.61
N GLY A 786 -22.07 31.00 3.49
CA GLY A 786 -21.34 30.94 2.23
C GLY A 786 -20.34 29.80 2.16
N MET A 787 -19.75 29.65 0.98
CA MET A 787 -18.67 28.70 0.73
C MET A 787 -17.36 29.13 1.40
N ARG A 788 -16.59 28.15 1.87
CA ARG A 788 -15.23 28.32 2.39
C ARG A 788 -14.29 27.27 1.79
N ASP A 789 -13.14 27.74 1.32
CA ASP A 789 -12.06 26.87 0.86
C ASP A 789 -11.29 26.30 2.07
N VAL A 790 -11.16 24.97 2.13
CA VAL A 790 -10.27 24.30 3.08
C VAL A 790 -8.91 24.11 2.41
N LYS A 791 -7.91 24.83 2.89
CA LYS A 791 -6.57 24.90 2.29
C LYS A 791 -5.52 24.19 3.15
N LEU A 792 -4.65 23.43 2.49
CA LEU A 792 -3.46 22.84 3.11
C LEU A 792 -2.22 23.22 2.28
N GLY A 793 -1.27 23.92 2.91
CA GLY A 793 -0.08 24.44 2.22
C GLY A 793 -0.41 25.38 1.05
N GLY A 794 -1.45 26.20 1.18
CA GLY A 794 -1.91 27.16 0.16
C GLY A 794 -2.73 26.56 -0.98
N ARG A 795 -2.95 25.24 -1.01
CA ARG A 795 -3.76 24.55 -2.02
C ARG A 795 -5.15 24.22 -1.49
N VAL A 796 -6.19 24.43 -2.30
CA VAL A 796 -7.57 24.04 -1.96
C VAL A 796 -7.72 22.52 -2.13
N TYR A 797 -8.11 21.84 -1.06
CA TYR A 797 -8.38 20.40 -1.06
C TYR A 797 -9.88 20.09 -1.04
N ARG A 798 -10.64 20.95 -0.35
CA ARG A 798 -12.08 20.79 -0.13
C ARG A 798 -12.73 22.16 -0.08
N ARG A 799 -14.03 22.18 -0.32
CA ARG A 799 -14.87 23.35 -0.14
C ARG A 799 -16.06 22.95 0.68
N LEU A 800 -16.33 23.72 1.72
CA LEU A 800 -17.48 23.50 2.57
C LEU A 800 -18.42 24.68 2.41
N GLN A 801 -19.70 24.41 2.33
CA GLN A 801 -20.72 25.43 2.54
C GLN A 801 -21.36 25.19 3.90
N LEU A 802 -21.49 26.27 4.67
CA LEU A 802 -21.97 26.22 6.04
C LEU A 802 -23.26 27.02 6.13
N PHE A 803 -24.21 26.47 6.87
CA PHE A 803 -25.46 27.13 7.18
C PHE A 803 -25.60 27.20 8.67
N GLU A 804 -25.84 28.40 9.17
CA GLU A 804 -26.29 28.60 10.52
C GLU A 804 -27.79 28.28 10.60
N CYS A 805 -28.18 27.49 11.57
CA CYS A 805 -29.56 27.08 11.81
C CYS A 805 -29.92 27.45 13.26
N ARG A 806 -30.88 28.35 13.46
CA ARG A 806 -31.29 28.78 14.81
C ARG A 806 -32.63 28.20 15.19
N ASN A 807 -32.73 27.81 16.47
CA ASN A 807 -33.92 27.27 17.11
C ASN A 807 -34.54 26.10 16.35
N LEU A 808 -34.02 24.90 16.60
CA LEU A 808 -34.66 23.67 16.14
C LEU A 808 -36.09 23.60 16.71
N ARG A 809 -37.08 23.39 15.83
CA ARG A 809 -38.51 23.35 16.16
C ARG A 809 -38.93 22.12 16.98
#